data_AF-A0A2N2ZXZ3-F1
#
_entry.id   AF-A0A2N2ZXZ3-F1
#
_cell.length_a   1.000
_cell.length_b   1.000
_cell.length_c   1.000
_cell.angle_alpha   90.00
_cell.angle_beta   90.00
_cell.angle_gamma   90.00
#
_symmetry.space_group_name_H-M   'P 1'
#
loop_
_entity.id
_entity.type
_entity.pdbx_description
1 polymer ?
#
loop_
_entity_poly.entity_id
_entity_poly.type
_entity_poly.pdbx_seq_one_letter_code
_entity_poly.pdbx_strand_id
1 'polypeptide(L)'
;MRKFVLLLFLLPFIIKAQQKEPFKESAYATNYIYERAPNYTKSAKYNRLTYQFSLIAGKQISDELNSDLLLNYLEMEAYLNEVLQKVLPKTLRNDSAIHVYIRKEGTFGADITPAGQLYINLGVFSELTDEATLAAMMLHELAHYHEQHYLKRFLINHTVGIDWGLFGSNKKPSSHFSQSQELAADSLASVWLKQTSYFHSGLLNYYRILERLEQKKLARMENKWELKNPHFPPSQERIAYYEKDQAYAKPNLDKKQLFVVSAERFNEFKNKAKPLILQALLVKPVEGGFDECIERAFAFHLLEPDNPTYIYYLMEAIRRKCYAFDQRWEQNFITYRYLDTTTIDNVRKKIPLKNHLLEKFDARFIALNPTDLKNIKTQFYWEQVPFITYADAFVYFYEKALELNNCNECILTYALSFYYDKAIRDVHLTEYLSRENIRHGDFAQSLLEQDFETTVSNKKLIVIENPNLFIKEGNDLVLVQNNEHNKAYLKEILTELNSSFDDRKFVFLEDIQKENFKHYTLMKQLYNQLSIRGVAMNKAYKIHYLEPNFASIFSYYNVSEIAFLRLNYYEIRGGEKTVESMKHSHQTAYQLLLESTENQKSVNFELLGFRLNSDYYPYSYYVNEDIPIKAKTDGKSGMLSAIKKEMIRYEMVTN
;
A
#
# COMPACT_ATOMS: atom_id res chain seq x y z
N MET A 1 27.88 -34.52 17.03
CA MET A 1 26.83 -34.75 16.00
C MET A 1 25.58 -33.86 16.14
N ARG A 2 24.98 -33.64 17.31
CA ARG A 2 23.76 -32.80 17.46
C ARG A 2 23.91 -31.32 17.01
N LYS A 3 25.07 -30.68 17.18
CA LYS A 3 25.32 -29.31 16.68
C LYS A 3 25.47 -29.20 15.15
N PHE A 4 25.91 -30.28 14.49
CA PHE A 4 26.08 -30.31 13.03
C PHE A 4 24.74 -30.51 12.29
N VAL A 5 23.82 -31.26 12.90
CA VAL A 5 22.46 -31.44 12.36
C VAL A 5 21.67 -30.13 12.45
N LEU A 6 21.81 -29.36 13.55
CA LEU A 6 21.17 -28.04 13.66
C LEU A 6 21.68 -27.04 12.62
N LEU A 7 22.98 -27.06 12.30
CA LEU A 7 23.56 -26.22 11.24
C LEU A 7 23.02 -26.60 9.85
N LEU A 8 22.87 -27.88 9.56
CA LEU A 8 22.33 -28.38 8.28
C LEU A 8 20.84 -28.01 8.08
N PHE A 9 20.04 -27.96 9.15
CA PHE A 9 18.67 -27.47 9.08
C PHE A 9 18.58 -25.94 8.93
N LEU A 10 19.58 -25.19 9.41
CA LEU A 10 19.63 -23.73 9.30
C LEU A 10 20.31 -23.23 8.01
N LEU A 11 21.16 -24.03 7.37
CA LEU A 11 21.86 -23.70 6.13
C LEU A 11 20.95 -23.16 5.00
N PRO A 12 19.80 -23.79 4.67
CA PRO A 12 18.88 -23.22 3.67
C PRO A 12 18.23 -21.91 4.13
N PHE A 13 18.05 -21.68 5.44
CA PHE A 13 17.56 -20.41 5.98
C PHE A 13 18.64 -19.31 5.95
N ILE A 14 19.90 -19.65 6.23
CA ILE A 14 21.04 -18.73 6.19
C ILE A 14 21.30 -18.29 4.75
N ILE A 15 21.27 -19.22 3.77
CA ILE A 15 21.45 -18.90 2.35
C ILE A 15 20.30 -18.01 1.82
N LYS A 16 19.05 -18.25 2.24
CA LYS A 16 17.89 -17.42 1.86
C LYS A 16 17.90 -16.04 2.52
N ALA A 17 18.39 -15.92 3.76
CA ALA A 17 18.58 -14.62 4.40
C ALA A 17 19.68 -13.80 3.71
N GLN A 18 20.77 -14.46 3.28
CA GLN A 18 21.90 -13.82 2.58
C GLN A 18 21.55 -13.24 1.21
N GLN A 19 20.54 -13.76 0.51
CA GLN A 19 20.11 -13.25 -0.81
C GLN A 19 19.36 -11.92 -0.73
N LYS A 20 18.74 -11.60 0.42
CA LYS A 20 17.97 -10.36 0.63
C LYS A 20 18.87 -9.14 0.87
N GLU A 21 19.96 -9.35 1.60
CA GLU A 21 20.77 -8.26 2.14
C GLU A 21 21.42 -7.36 1.06
N PRO A 22 21.94 -7.87 -0.07
CA PRO A 22 22.54 -6.99 -1.08
C PRO A 22 21.54 -6.02 -1.71
N PHE A 23 20.29 -6.45 -2.00
CA PHE A 23 19.28 -5.61 -2.65
C PHE A 23 18.68 -4.53 -1.74
N LYS A 24 18.90 -4.62 -0.43
CA LYS A 24 18.61 -3.53 0.50
C LYS A 24 19.49 -2.32 0.26
N GLU A 25 20.66 -2.48 -0.37
CA GLU A 25 21.54 -1.39 -0.78
C GLU A 25 21.17 -0.90 -2.19
N SER A 26 20.68 0.35 -2.29
CA SER A 26 20.20 0.92 -3.56
C SER A 26 21.27 0.92 -4.66
N ALA A 27 22.54 1.09 -4.30
CA ALA A 27 23.67 1.05 -5.24
C ALA A 27 23.87 -0.35 -5.84
N TYR A 28 23.71 -1.41 -5.03
CA TYR A 28 23.81 -2.78 -5.53
C TYR A 28 22.66 -3.09 -6.50
N ALA A 29 21.42 -2.76 -6.12
CA ALA A 29 20.25 -2.94 -6.99
C ALA A 29 20.39 -2.14 -8.30
N THR A 30 20.87 -0.90 -8.23
CA THR A 30 21.15 -0.06 -9.41
C THR A 30 22.14 -0.74 -10.36
N ASN A 31 23.28 -1.18 -9.85
CA ASN A 31 24.31 -1.82 -10.68
C ASN A 31 23.81 -3.13 -11.28
N TYR A 32 23.11 -3.95 -10.48
CA TYR A 32 22.53 -5.20 -10.95
C TYR A 32 21.60 -4.98 -12.16
N ILE A 33 20.69 -3.99 -12.08
CA ILE A 33 19.75 -3.66 -13.16
C ILE A 33 20.51 -3.11 -14.37
N TYR A 34 21.46 -2.20 -14.15
CA TYR A 34 22.20 -1.57 -15.23
C TYR A 34 23.04 -2.60 -15.99
N GLU A 35 23.79 -3.46 -15.32
CA GLU A 35 24.66 -4.46 -15.97
C GLU A 35 23.89 -5.51 -16.78
N ARG A 36 22.67 -5.86 -16.35
CA ARG A 36 21.81 -6.84 -17.03
C ARG A 36 20.91 -6.23 -18.09
N ALA A 37 20.87 -4.90 -18.22
CA ALA A 37 20.09 -4.25 -19.25
C ALA A 37 20.58 -4.64 -20.66
N PRO A 38 19.69 -4.86 -21.65
CA PRO A 38 20.09 -5.34 -22.97
C PRO A 38 21.10 -4.43 -23.68
N ASN A 39 22.00 -5.00 -24.48
CA ASN A 39 23.07 -4.25 -25.17
C ASN A 39 22.57 -3.03 -25.97
N TYR A 40 21.41 -3.11 -26.63
CA TYR A 40 20.86 -1.98 -27.41
C TYR A 40 20.54 -0.75 -26.54
N THR A 41 20.27 -0.96 -25.25
CA THR A 41 20.00 0.11 -24.26
C THR A 41 21.27 0.80 -23.78
N LYS A 42 22.45 0.21 -24.05
CA LYS A 42 23.78 0.79 -23.77
C LYS A 42 24.37 1.59 -24.94
N SER A 43 23.54 1.93 -25.93
CA SER A 43 23.93 2.82 -27.03
C SER A 43 24.01 4.27 -26.58
N ALA A 44 24.73 5.12 -27.34
CA ALA A 44 24.84 6.56 -27.05
C ALA A 44 23.48 7.25 -26.85
N LYS A 45 22.42 6.76 -27.52
CA LYS A 45 21.05 7.27 -27.39
C LYS A 45 20.41 6.95 -26.03
N TYR A 46 20.62 5.75 -25.49
CA TYR A 46 19.84 5.22 -24.36
C TYR A 46 20.65 4.97 -23.10
N ASN A 47 21.98 5.03 -23.16
CA ASN A 47 22.82 4.60 -22.05
C ASN A 47 22.54 5.39 -20.76
N ARG A 48 22.43 6.71 -20.88
CA ARG A 48 22.12 7.61 -19.78
C ARG A 48 20.73 7.39 -19.19
N LEU A 49 19.70 7.25 -20.05
CA LEU A 49 18.33 6.92 -19.61
C LEU A 49 18.26 5.55 -18.93
N THR A 50 19.03 4.58 -19.41
CA THR A 50 19.09 3.24 -18.80
C THR A 50 19.73 3.30 -17.42
N TYR A 51 20.77 4.12 -17.23
CA TYR A 51 21.35 4.35 -15.91
C TYR A 51 20.36 5.07 -14.98
N GLN A 52 19.67 6.11 -15.47
CA GLN A 52 18.63 6.82 -14.72
C GLN A 52 17.50 5.89 -14.25
N PHE A 53 16.99 5.04 -15.15
CA PHE A 53 16.02 4.00 -14.80
C PHE A 53 16.55 3.09 -13.69
N SER A 54 17.81 2.66 -13.80
CA SER A 54 18.44 1.77 -12.82
C SER A 54 18.55 2.43 -11.44
N LEU A 55 18.84 3.75 -11.38
CA LEU A 55 18.86 4.51 -10.12
C LEU A 55 17.48 4.56 -9.47
N ILE A 56 16.46 4.89 -10.26
CA ILE A 56 15.07 5.00 -9.77
C ILE A 56 14.59 3.63 -9.27
N ALA A 57 14.72 2.59 -10.08
CA ALA A 57 14.31 1.25 -9.73
C ALA A 57 15.11 0.69 -8.55
N GLY A 58 16.44 0.88 -8.53
CA GLY A 58 17.30 0.44 -7.45
C GLY A 58 16.94 1.07 -6.10
N LYS A 59 16.60 2.37 -6.10
CA LYS A 59 16.08 3.04 -4.89
C LYS A 59 14.73 2.46 -4.47
N GLN A 60 13.77 2.32 -5.38
CA GLN A 60 12.44 1.80 -5.06
C GLN A 60 12.50 0.39 -4.44
N ILE A 61 13.34 -0.48 -5.00
CA ILE A 61 13.58 -1.83 -4.47
C ILE A 61 14.17 -1.77 -3.06
N SER A 62 15.20 -0.95 -2.86
CA SER A 62 15.86 -0.77 -1.57
C SER A 62 14.90 -0.19 -0.52
N ASP A 63 14.15 0.86 -0.85
CA ASP A 63 13.16 1.47 0.04
C ASP A 63 12.11 0.43 0.48
N GLU A 64 11.61 -0.37 -0.46
CA GLU A 64 10.59 -1.38 -0.17
C GLU A 64 11.13 -2.53 0.70
N LEU A 65 12.31 -3.07 0.39
CA LEU A 65 12.95 -4.14 1.17
C LEU A 65 13.34 -3.72 2.60
N ASN A 66 13.52 -2.42 2.83
CA ASN A 66 13.80 -1.84 4.15
C ASN A 66 12.54 -1.30 4.87
N SER A 67 11.37 -1.38 4.23
CA SER A 67 10.12 -0.86 4.76
C SER A 67 9.36 -1.88 5.64
N ASP A 68 8.34 -1.40 6.33
CA ASP A 68 7.38 -2.23 7.06
C ASP A 68 6.27 -2.82 6.16
N LEU A 69 6.33 -2.58 4.84
CA LEU A 69 5.34 -3.03 3.87
C LEU A 69 5.40 -4.55 3.64
N LEU A 70 6.52 -5.20 3.96
CA LEU A 70 6.69 -6.63 3.77
C LEU A 70 6.21 -7.41 5.00
N LEU A 71 5.47 -8.48 4.76
CA LEU A 71 5.00 -9.39 5.80
C LEU A 71 6.15 -10.32 6.20
N ASN A 72 6.55 -10.25 7.48
CA ASN A 72 7.52 -11.17 8.04
C ASN A 72 6.85 -12.49 8.45
N TYR A 73 6.48 -13.31 7.44
CA TYR A 73 5.95 -14.66 7.63
C TYR A 73 6.82 -15.65 6.85
N LEU A 74 7.88 -16.14 7.50
CA LEU A 74 8.93 -16.93 6.87
C LEU A 74 8.41 -18.24 6.24
N GLU A 75 7.48 -18.95 6.89
CA GLU A 75 6.96 -20.22 6.37
C GLU A 75 6.09 -20.03 5.12
N MET A 76 5.30 -18.96 5.11
CA MET A 76 4.46 -18.58 3.97
C MET A 76 5.32 -18.10 2.81
N GLU A 77 6.33 -17.27 3.07
CA GLU A 77 7.30 -16.84 2.06
C GLU A 77 8.09 -18.03 1.49
N ALA A 78 8.54 -18.96 2.36
CA ALA A 78 9.25 -20.16 1.94
C ALA A 78 8.40 -21.06 1.06
N TYR A 79 7.11 -21.20 1.36
CA TYR A 79 6.14 -21.92 0.55
C TYR A 79 5.96 -21.28 -0.84
N LEU A 80 5.78 -19.96 -0.91
CA LEU A 80 5.64 -19.26 -2.19
C LEU A 80 6.91 -19.38 -3.04
N ASN A 81 8.07 -19.31 -2.41
CA ASN A 81 9.32 -19.54 -3.12
C ASN A 81 9.47 -21.01 -3.58
N GLU A 82 8.92 -21.98 -2.86
CA GLU A 82 8.86 -23.36 -3.33
C GLU A 82 7.97 -23.49 -4.58
N VAL A 83 6.81 -22.83 -4.61
CA VAL A 83 5.95 -22.73 -5.79
C VAL A 83 6.70 -22.06 -6.95
N LEU A 84 7.39 -20.94 -6.70
CA LEU A 84 8.24 -20.26 -7.68
C LEU A 84 9.27 -21.21 -8.30
N GLN A 85 9.99 -21.98 -7.48
CA GLN A 85 11.00 -22.93 -7.97
C GLN A 85 10.42 -24.01 -8.89
N LYS A 86 9.14 -24.39 -8.70
CA LYS A 86 8.45 -25.34 -9.60
C LYS A 86 8.12 -24.73 -10.96
N VAL A 87 8.02 -23.42 -11.06
CA VAL A 87 7.60 -22.72 -12.29
C VAL A 87 8.73 -21.97 -13.00
N LEU A 88 9.89 -21.76 -12.36
CA LEU A 88 10.99 -21.02 -12.96
C LEU A 88 11.42 -21.60 -14.33
N PRO A 89 11.30 -20.80 -15.41
CA PRO A 89 11.70 -21.25 -16.74
C PRO A 89 13.22 -21.42 -16.80
N LYS A 90 13.71 -22.32 -17.66
CA LYS A 90 15.13 -22.66 -17.76
C LYS A 90 16.05 -21.43 -17.92
N THR A 91 15.58 -20.41 -18.62
CA THR A 91 16.30 -19.14 -18.85
C THR A 91 16.50 -18.31 -17.58
N LEU A 92 15.68 -18.51 -16.55
CA LEU A 92 15.69 -17.75 -15.30
C LEU A 92 16.14 -18.57 -14.08
N ARG A 93 16.29 -19.91 -14.21
CA ARG A 93 16.62 -20.80 -13.09
C ARG A 93 17.93 -20.48 -12.36
N ASN A 94 18.90 -19.90 -13.07
CA ASN A 94 20.20 -19.55 -12.50
C ASN A 94 20.22 -18.12 -11.93
N ASP A 95 19.12 -17.37 -12.04
CA ASP A 95 19.04 -16.03 -11.50
C ASP A 95 18.61 -16.06 -10.03
N SER A 96 19.61 -16.11 -9.15
CA SER A 96 19.40 -16.13 -7.70
C SER A 96 18.76 -14.86 -7.12
N ALA A 97 18.60 -13.80 -7.91
CA ALA A 97 17.92 -12.58 -7.46
C ALA A 97 16.39 -12.73 -7.46
N ILE A 98 15.86 -13.71 -8.21
CA ILE A 98 14.41 -13.93 -8.31
C ILE A 98 13.90 -14.56 -7.02
N HIS A 99 13.11 -13.79 -6.27
CA HIS A 99 12.61 -14.20 -4.96
C HIS A 99 11.22 -13.62 -4.71
N VAL A 100 10.34 -14.43 -4.10
CA VAL A 100 8.99 -14.01 -3.75
C VAL A 100 8.95 -13.38 -2.36
N TYR A 101 8.33 -12.22 -2.27
CA TYR A 101 8.02 -11.50 -1.04
C TYR A 101 6.52 -11.28 -0.91
N ILE A 102 6.04 -11.15 0.33
CA ILE A 102 4.62 -10.92 0.60
C ILE A 102 4.44 -9.47 1.05
N ARG A 103 3.61 -8.70 0.35
CA ARG A 103 3.21 -7.34 0.76
C ARG A 103 2.04 -7.40 1.72
N LYS A 104 2.09 -6.58 2.79
CA LYS A 104 0.98 -6.29 3.71
C LYS A 104 -0.07 -5.40 3.04
N GLU A 105 -0.63 -5.90 1.95
CA GLU A 105 -1.59 -5.21 1.11
C GLU A 105 -2.80 -6.15 0.92
N GLY A 106 -3.97 -5.70 1.36
CA GLY A 106 -5.17 -6.54 1.40
C GLY A 106 -5.91 -6.61 0.07
N THR A 107 -5.46 -5.87 -0.95
CA THR A 107 -5.97 -5.94 -2.32
C THR A 107 -5.34 -7.07 -3.12
N PHE A 108 -6.05 -7.55 -4.14
CA PHE A 108 -5.49 -8.51 -5.09
C PHE A 108 -4.45 -7.83 -5.98
N GLY A 109 -3.25 -8.41 -6.09
CA GLY A 109 -2.20 -7.91 -6.97
C GLY A 109 -0.87 -8.62 -6.77
N ALA A 110 -0.06 -8.60 -7.82
CA ALA A 110 1.34 -8.97 -7.80
C ALA A 110 2.09 -8.11 -8.81
N ASP A 111 3.39 -7.96 -8.61
CA ASP A 111 4.32 -7.36 -9.56
C ASP A 111 5.72 -7.93 -9.36
N ILE A 112 6.59 -7.77 -10.35
CA ILE A 112 8.02 -8.09 -10.22
C ILE A 112 8.88 -6.88 -10.54
N THR A 113 9.95 -6.69 -9.80
CA THR A 113 10.89 -5.59 -10.04
C THR A 113 11.82 -5.90 -11.21
N PRO A 114 12.47 -4.88 -11.80
CA PRO A 114 13.53 -5.08 -12.79
C PRO A 114 14.76 -5.85 -12.29
N ALA A 115 14.84 -6.14 -10.99
CA ALA A 115 15.91 -6.94 -10.38
C ALA A 115 15.43 -8.30 -9.83
N GLY A 116 14.19 -8.71 -10.13
CA GLY A 116 13.68 -10.05 -9.83
C GLY A 116 12.92 -10.21 -8.51
N GLN A 117 12.72 -9.16 -7.71
CA GLN A 117 11.89 -9.26 -6.50
C GLN A 117 10.42 -9.33 -6.92
N LEU A 118 9.79 -10.49 -6.75
CA LEU A 118 8.37 -10.72 -7.03
C LEU A 118 7.57 -10.44 -5.76
N TYR A 119 6.75 -9.40 -5.76
CA TYR A 119 5.89 -9.09 -4.62
C TYR A 119 4.46 -9.59 -4.88
N ILE A 120 3.92 -10.33 -3.91
CA ILE A 120 2.54 -10.81 -3.92
C ILE A 120 1.79 -10.14 -2.77
N ASN A 121 0.69 -9.47 -3.08
CA ASN A 121 -0.17 -8.88 -2.05
C ASN A 121 -0.89 -9.97 -1.25
N LEU A 122 -1.02 -9.77 0.06
CA LEU A 122 -1.83 -10.63 0.93
C LEU A 122 -3.25 -10.87 0.40
N GLY A 123 -3.87 -9.87 -0.22
CA GLY A 123 -5.21 -9.99 -0.81
C GLY A 123 -5.35 -11.10 -1.84
N VAL A 124 -4.26 -11.53 -2.50
CA VAL A 124 -4.29 -12.62 -3.49
C VAL A 124 -4.89 -13.90 -2.90
N PHE A 125 -4.57 -14.25 -1.65
CA PHE A 125 -5.02 -15.50 -1.02
C PHE A 125 -6.53 -15.58 -0.82
N SER A 126 -7.23 -14.45 -0.83
CA SER A 126 -8.69 -14.43 -0.72
C SER A 126 -9.41 -14.77 -2.03
N GLU A 127 -8.72 -14.68 -3.18
CA GLU A 127 -9.29 -14.95 -4.50
C GLU A 127 -8.88 -16.31 -5.06
N LEU A 128 -7.72 -16.84 -4.65
CA LEU A 128 -7.19 -18.10 -5.18
C LEU A 128 -7.94 -19.33 -4.65
N THR A 129 -8.09 -20.32 -5.52
CA THR A 129 -8.67 -21.64 -5.22
C THR A 129 -7.65 -22.77 -5.24
N ASP A 130 -6.50 -22.56 -5.86
CA ASP A 130 -5.48 -23.58 -6.10
C ASP A 130 -4.08 -22.98 -6.38
N GLU A 131 -3.05 -23.82 -6.30
CA GLU A 131 -1.67 -23.42 -6.60
C GLU A 131 -1.41 -23.22 -8.08
N ALA A 132 -2.13 -23.90 -8.97
CA ALA A 132 -1.99 -23.72 -10.42
C ALA A 132 -2.29 -22.27 -10.84
N THR A 133 -3.30 -21.64 -10.22
CA THR A 133 -3.64 -20.23 -10.44
C THR A 133 -2.56 -19.29 -9.88
N LEU A 134 -2.01 -19.59 -8.70
CA LEU A 134 -0.86 -18.86 -8.14
C LEU A 134 0.36 -18.94 -9.06
N ALA A 135 0.70 -20.15 -9.52
CA ALA A 135 1.77 -20.43 -10.46
C ALA A 135 1.61 -19.64 -11.77
N ALA A 136 0.40 -19.61 -12.33
CA ALA A 136 0.11 -18.86 -13.54
C ALA A 136 0.31 -17.35 -13.37
N MET A 137 -0.14 -16.79 -12.24
CA MET A 137 0.10 -15.38 -11.90
C MET A 137 1.60 -15.08 -11.77
N MET A 138 2.37 -15.93 -11.08
CA MET A 138 3.84 -15.77 -10.97
C MET A 138 4.52 -15.81 -12.34
N LEU A 139 4.09 -16.72 -13.23
CA LEU A 139 4.64 -16.84 -14.59
C LEU A 139 4.35 -15.61 -15.46
N HIS A 140 3.17 -15.01 -15.32
CA HIS A 140 2.84 -13.74 -15.98
C HIS A 140 3.78 -12.61 -15.53
N GLU A 141 3.99 -12.45 -14.23
CA GLU A 141 4.96 -11.46 -13.73
C GLU A 141 6.39 -11.76 -14.19
N LEU A 142 6.85 -13.01 -14.10
CA LEU A 142 8.16 -13.42 -14.61
C LEU A 142 8.34 -13.11 -16.10
N ALA A 143 7.25 -13.10 -16.88
CA ALA A 143 7.31 -12.75 -18.29
C ALA A 143 7.57 -11.26 -18.48
N HIS A 144 6.98 -10.38 -17.64
CA HIS A 144 7.32 -8.95 -17.62
C HIS A 144 8.79 -8.70 -17.26
N TYR A 145 9.34 -9.48 -16.32
CA TYR A 145 10.76 -9.43 -15.96
C TYR A 145 11.65 -9.89 -17.12
N HIS A 146 11.36 -11.05 -17.71
CA HIS A 146 12.14 -11.59 -18.83
C HIS A 146 12.14 -10.66 -20.04
N GLU A 147 10.98 -10.10 -20.38
CA GLU A 147 10.82 -9.18 -21.49
C GLU A 147 11.29 -7.75 -21.19
N GLN A 148 11.74 -7.46 -19.97
CA GLN A 148 12.25 -6.15 -19.55
C GLN A 148 11.22 -5.02 -19.81
N HIS A 149 9.93 -5.31 -19.61
CA HIS A 149 8.83 -4.41 -19.98
C HIS A 149 8.91 -3.05 -19.26
N TYR A 150 9.39 -3.01 -18.02
CA TYR A 150 9.62 -1.78 -17.26
C TYR A 150 10.65 -0.86 -17.94
N LEU A 151 11.81 -1.39 -18.31
CA LEU A 151 12.86 -0.62 -18.98
C LEU A 151 12.39 -0.16 -20.36
N LYS A 152 11.80 -1.05 -21.16
CA LYS A 152 11.24 -0.70 -22.49
C LYS A 152 10.25 0.46 -22.39
N ARG A 153 9.32 0.39 -21.42
CA ARG A 153 8.33 1.46 -21.18
C ARG A 153 8.98 2.76 -20.71
N PHE A 154 9.95 2.68 -19.80
CA PHE A 154 10.70 3.86 -19.34
C PHE A 154 11.37 4.58 -20.51
N LEU A 155 12.08 3.84 -21.37
CA LEU A 155 12.74 4.40 -22.55
C LEU A 155 11.74 5.02 -23.54
N ILE A 156 10.64 4.33 -23.85
CA ILE A 156 9.60 4.85 -24.76
C ILE A 156 9.04 6.17 -24.24
N ASN A 157 8.60 6.22 -22.97
CA ASN A 157 7.98 7.41 -22.38
C ASN A 157 8.91 8.63 -22.44
N HIS A 158 10.20 8.44 -22.11
CA HIS A 158 11.19 9.53 -22.19
C HIS A 158 11.45 9.97 -23.63
N THR A 159 11.46 9.04 -24.61
CA THR A 159 11.64 9.42 -26.02
C THR A 159 10.48 10.19 -26.62
N VAL A 160 9.25 9.98 -26.14
CA VAL A 160 8.05 10.68 -26.65
C VAL A 160 7.75 11.96 -25.87
N GLY A 161 8.64 12.39 -24.97
CA GLY A 161 8.48 13.62 -24.18
C GLY A 161 7.38 13.53 -23.12
N ILE A 162 6.96 12.32 -22.73
CA ILE A 162 6.11 12.13 -21.55
C ILE A 162 7.03 12.21 -20.34
N ASP A 163 7.06 13.40 -19.76
CA ASP A 163 7.78 13.72 -18.54
C ASP A 163 7.35 12.74 -17.44
N TRP A 164 8.30 11.93 -16.95
CA TRP A 164 8.14 11.32 -15.65
C TRP A 164 8.25 12.47 -14.65
N GLY A 165 7.10 13.08 -14.36
CA GLY A 165 6.90 13.91 -13.18
C GLY A 165 7.06 13.07 -11.92
N LEU A 166 8.23 12.48 -11.71
CA LEU A 166 8.58 11.74 -10.51
C LEU A 166 8.65 12.64 -9.29
N PHE A 167 8.63 13.96 -9.48
CA PHE A 167 8.47 14.94 -8.41
C PHE A 167 7.68 16.18 -8.88
N GLY A 168 6.57 16.00 -9.61
CA GLY A 168 5.57 17.08 -9.82
C GLY A 168 5.27 17.50 -11.26
N SER A 169 4.68 16.63 -12.09
CA SER A 169 3.93 17.10 -13.27
C SER A 169 2.55 16.43 -13.41
N ASN A 170 1.55 17.25 -13.75
CA ASN A 170 0.11 16.95 -13.75
C ASN A 170 -0.37 15.95 -14.84
N LYS A 171 0.54 15.19 -15.47
CA LYS A 171 0.18 14.16 -16.44
C LYS A 171 0.68 12.81 -15.96
N LYS A 172 -0.15 12.09 -15.19
CA LYS A 172 0.13 10.71 -14.77
C LYS A 172 0.39 9.84 -15.99
N PRO A 173 1.62 9.33 -16.23
CA PRO A 173 1.78 8.19 -17.12
C PRO A 173 0.97 7.04 -16.51
N SER A 174 0.19 6.32 -17.32
CA SER A 174 -0.53 5.13 -16.83
C SER A 174 0.47 4.21 -16.14
N SER A 175 0.19 3.71 -14.94
CA SER A 175 1.03 2.72 -14.23
C SER A 175 1.06 1.36 -14.93
N HIS A 176 0.36 1.22 -16.04
CA HIS A 176 0.02 -0.02 -16.72
C HIS A 176 0.94 -0.28 -17.93
N PHE A 177 1.16 -1.55 -18.27
CA PHE A 177 1.89 -1.91 -19.48
C PHE A 177 1.07 -1.64 -20.74
N SER A 178 1.63 -1.69 -21.95
CA SER A 178 0.79 -1.63 -23.16
C SER A 178 0.05 -2.95 -23.39
N GLN A 179 -1.04 -2.93 -24.15
CA GLN A 179 -1.75 -4.17 -24.53
C GLN A 179 -0.80 -5.19 -25.19
N SER A 180 0.15 -4.73 -26.01
CA SER A 180 1.15 -5.61 -26.63
C SER A 180 2.11 -6.25 -25.61
N GLN A 181 2.47 -5.53 -24.54
CA GLN A 181 3.32 -6.06 -23.47
C GLN A 181 2.55 -7.09 -22.62
N GLU A 182 1.28 -6.82 -22.30
CA GLU A 182 0.41 -7.78 -21.61
C GLU A 182 0.20 -9.06 -22.42
N LEU A 183 -0.08 -8.95 -23.72
CA LEU A 183 -0.25 -10.11 -24.61
C LEU A 183 1.06 -10.90 -24.77
N ALA A 184 2.21 -10.22 -24.79
CA ALA A 184 3.53 -10.89 -24.79
C ALA A 184 3.75 -11.66 -23.49
N ALA A 185 3.41 -11.05 -22.35
CA ALA A 185 3.49 -11.70 -21.04
C ALA A 185 2.56 -12.93 -20.95
N ASP A 186 1.31 -12.80 -21.41
CA ASP A 186 0.32 -13.88 -21.47
C ASP A 186 0.78 -15.05 -22.33
N SER A 187 1.29 -14.74 -23.51
CA SER A 187 1.79 -15.75 -24.46
C SER A 187 2.96 -16.52 -23.85
N LEU A 188 3.90 -15.82 -23.23
CA LEU A 188 5.08 -16.44 -22.63
C LEU A 188 4.73 -17.23 -21.36
N ALA A 189 3.86 -16.69 -20.51
CA ALA A 189 3.35 -17.38 -19.33
C ALA A 189 2.62 -18.68 -19.69
N SER A 190 1.80 -18.66 -20.76
CA SER A 190 1.15 -19.84 -21.33
C SER A 190 2.17 -20.90 -21.77
N VAL A 191 3.22 -20.50 -22.49
CA VAL A 191 4.30 -21.40 -22.92
C VAL A 191 5.04 -21.99 -21.73
N TRP A 192 5.39 -21.19 -20.72
CA TRP A 192 6.08 -21.67 -19.54
C TRP A 192 5.21 -22.55 -18.66
N LEU A 193 3.93 -22.22 -18.47
CA LEU A 193 3.00 -23.04 -17.68
C LEU A 193 2.89 -24.45 -18.27
N LYS A 194 2.86 -24.55 -19.62
CA LYS A 194 2.89 -25.83 -20.37
C LYS A 194 4.12 -26.69 -20.13
N GLN A 195 5.18 -26.13 -19.55
CA GLN A 195 6.42 -26.84 -19.22
C GLN A 195 6.51 -27.24 -17.75
N THR A 196 5.48 -26.95 -16.95
CA THR A 196 5.42 -27.28 -15.52
C THR A 196 4.50 -28.48 -15.26
N SER A 197 4.48 -28.95 -14.01
CA SER A 197 3.52 -29.97 -13.57
C SER A 197 2.15 -29.38 -13.21
N TYR A 198 2.01 -28.05 -13.19
CA TYR A 198 0.75 -27.40 -12.88
C TYR A 198 -0.24 -27.52 -14.03
N PHE A 199 -1.52 -27.59 -13.68
CA PHE A 199 -2.57 -27.65 -14.67
C PHE A 199 -2.75 -26.30 -15.38
N HIS A 200 -2.97 -26.34 -16.70
CA HIS A 200 -3.01 -25.14 -17.53
C HIS A 200 -4.18 -24.20 -17.20
N SER A 201 -5.28 -24.71 -16.65
CA SER A 201 -6.42 -23.87 -16.27
C SER A 201 -6.08 -22.80 -15.24
N GLY A 202 -4.93 -22.88 -14.57
CA GLY A 202 -4.45 -21.82 -13.68
C GLY A 202 -4.45 -20.44 -14.34
N LEU A 203 -4.08 -20.35 -15.62
CA LEU A 203 -4.06 -19.08 -16.35
C LEU A 203 -5.48 -18.58 -16.68
N LEU A 204 -6.37 -19.48 -17.08
CA LEU A 204 -7.79 -19.16 -17.30
C LEU A 204 -8.48 -18.72 -15.99
N ASN A 205 -8.20 -19.39 -14.88
CA ASN A 205 -8.72 -19.04 -13.57
C ASN A 205 -8.17 -17.69 -13.09
N TYR A 206 -6.90 -17.40 -13.35
CA TYR A 206 -6.31 -16.09 -13.06
C TYR A 206 -7.07 -14.97 -13.78
N TYR A 207 -7.39 -15.11 -15.06
CA TYR A 207 -8.15 -14.09 -15.79
C TYR A 207 -9.61 -14.00 -15.36
N ARG A 208 -10.24 -15.09 -14.91
CA ARG A 208 -11.57 -15.04 -14.30
C ARG A 208 -11.58 -14.27 -12.98
N ILE A 209 -10.49 -14.31 -12.22
CA ILE A 209 -10.33 -13.46 -11.03
C ILE A 209 -10.22 -11.99 -11.46
N LEU A 210 -9.36 -11.67 -12.44
CA LEU A 210 -9.24 -10.30 -12.95
C LEU A 210 -10.56 -9.76 -13.49
N GLU A 211 -11.29 -10.53 -14.30
CA GLU A 211 -12.61 -10.15 -14.80
C GLU A 211 -13.58 -9.82 -13.66
N ARG A 212 -13.65 -10.66 -12.61
CA ARG A 212 -14.52 -10.40 -11.46
C ARG A 212 -14.17 -9.07 -10.78
N LEU A 213 -12.89 -8.80 -10.58
CA LEU A 213 -12.40 -7.54 -9.98
C LEU A 213 -12.71 -6.33 -10.88
N GLU A 214 -12.54 -6.47 -12.19
CA GLU A 214 -12.90 -5.44 -13.18
C GLU A 214 -14.40 -5.15 -13.17
N GLN A 215 -15.24 -6.18 -13.18
CA GLN A 215 -16.70 -6.03 -13.13
C GLN A 215 -17.17 -5.39 -11.82
N LYS A 216 -16.58 -5.79 -10.69
CA LYS A 216 -16.83 -5.16 -9.38
C LYS A 216 -16.48 -3.67 -9.39
N LYS A 217 -15.34 -3.31 -9.98
CA LYS A 217 -14.92 -1.91 -10.15
C LYS A 217 -15.88 -1.14 -11.06
N LEU A 218 -16.27 -1.72 -12.19
CA LEU A 218 -17.23 -1.11 -13.12
C LEU A 218 -18.60 -0.93 -12.50
N ALA A 219 -19.05 -1.82 -11.63
CA ALA A 219 -20.34 -1.71 -10.94
C ALA A 219 -20.46 -0.46 -10.04
N ARG A 220 -19.34 0.24 -9.77
CA ARG A 220 -19.29 1.48 -8.98
C ARG A 220 -19.06 2.74 -9.84
N MET A 221 -18.84 2.59 -11.13
CA MET A 221 -18.51 3.69 -12.05
C MET A 221 -19.72 4.08 -12.90
N GLU A 222 -20.25 5.27 -12.67
CA GLU A 222 -21.48 5.78 -13.33
C GLU A 222 -21.36 5.86 -14.86
N ASN A 223 -20.25 6.44 -15.34
CA ASN A 223 -20.08 6.75 -16.76
C ASN A 223 -19.19 5.75 -17.51
N LYS A 224 -18.93 4.55 -16.95
CA LYS A 224 -18.06 3.55 -17.58
C LYS A 224 -18.71 2.18 -17.64
N TRP A 225 -18.84 1.63 -18.84
CA TRP A 225 -19.38 0.28 -19.09
C TRP A 225 -18.29 -0.79 -19.22
N GLU A 226 -17.08 -0.33 -19.53
CA GLU A 226 -15.89 -1.13 -19.74
C GLU A 226 -14.71 -0.32 -19.24
N LEU A 227 -13.69 -1.01 -18.70
CA LEU A 227 -12.43 -0.36 -18.36
C LEU A 227 -11.65 -0.22 -19.66
N LYS A 228 -12.08 0.67 -20.56
CA LYS A 228 -11.28 1.06 -21.74
C LYS A 228 -9.95 1.57 -21.23
N ASN A 229 -8.94 0.72 -21.32
CA ASN A 229 -7.58 1.06 -21.03
C ASN A 229 -6.78 0.67 -22.27
N PRO A 230 -6.11 1.60 -22.98
CA PRO A 230 -5.22 1.28 -24.11
C PRO A 230 -4.00 0.41 -23.73
N HIS A 231 -4.03 -0.20 -22.54
CA HIS A 231 -2.93 -0.77 -21.79
C HIS A 231 -3.21 -2.21 -21.31
N PHE A 232 -4.46 -2.71 -21.34
CA PHE A 232 -4.74 -4.13 -21.05
C PHE A 232 -5.68 -4.73 -22.09
N PRO A 233 -5.44 -5.97 -22.55
CA PRO A 233 -6.48 -6.72 -23.24
C PRO A 233 -7.65 -6.95 -22.26
N PRO A 234 -8.90 -6.68 -22.64
CA PRO A 234 -10.06 -6.95 -21.79
C PRO A 234 -10.01 -8.38 -21.27
N SER A 235 -10.27 -8.59 -19.97
CA SER A 235 -10.21 -9.93 -19.37
C SER A 235 -11.14 -10.91 -20.10
N GLN A 236 -12.26 -10.44 -20.66
CA GLN A 236 -13.16 -11.22 -21.51
C GLN A 236 -12.50 -11.74 -22.80
N GLU A 237 -11.69 -10.94 -23.48
CA GLU A 237 -10.97 -11.36 -24.69
C GLU A 237 -9.90 -12.39 -24.34
N ARG A 238 -9.18 -12.19 -23.23
CA ARG A 238 -8.19 -13.16 -22.72
C ARG A 238 -8.87 -14.49 -22.40
N ILE A 239 -9.97 -14.46 -21.63
CA ILE A 239 -10.76 -15.66 -21.29
C ILE A 239 -11.21 -16.39 -22.56
N ALA A 240 -11.83 -15.67 -23.51
CA ALA A 240 -12.31 -16.25 -24.76
C ALA A 240 -11.18 -16.86 -25.62
N TYR A 241 -9.96 -16.33 -25.53
CA TYR A 241 -8.79 -16.92 -26.18
C TYR A 241 -8.42 -18.28 -25.56
N TYR A 242 -8.31 -18.37 -24.24
CA TYR A 242 -7.91 -19.61 -23.56
C TYR A 242 -9.02 -20.66 -23.52
N GLU A 243 -10.30 -20.27 -23.52
CA GLU A 243 -11.42 -21.21 -23.57
C GLU A 243 -11.50 -21.98 -24.91
N LYS A 244 -10.93 -21.45 -25.99
CA LYS A 244 -10.81 -22.17 -27.27
C LYS A 244 -9.79 -23.31 -27.23
N ASP A 245 -8.81 -23.26 -26.33
CA ASP A 245 -7.82 -24.33 -26.17
C ASP A 245 -8.31 -25.35 -25.12
N GLN A 246 -8.70 -26.54 -25.58
CA GLN A 246 -9.18 -27.62 -24.71
C GLN A 246 -8.18 -28.03 -23.62
N ALA A 247 -6.88 -27.74 -23.78
CA ALA A 247 -5.88 -27.98 -22.73
C ALA A 247 -6.10 -27.11 -21.49
N TYR A 248 -6.76 -25.95 -21.65
CA TYR A 248 -7.12 -25.02 -20.57
C TYR A 248 -8.55 -25.24 -20.06
N ALA A 249 -9.46 -25.69 -20.92
CA ALA A 249 -10.90 -25.79 -20.63
C ALA A 249 -11.36 -27.14 -20.03
N LYS A 250 -10.50 -28.17 -19.95
CA LYS A 250 -10.90 -29.51 -19.48
C LYS A 250 -11.31 -29.53 -17.99
N PRO A 251 -12.49 -30.08 -17.65
CA PRO A 251 -13.01 -30.12 -16.28
C PRO A 251 -12.45 -31.24 -15.39
N ASN A 252 -11.74 -32.23 -15.94
CA ASN A 252 -11.15 -33.32 -15.16
C ASN A 252 -9.78 -32.91 -14.60
N LEU A 253 -9.83 -32.27 -13.44
CA LEU A 253 -8.68 -31.74 -12.72
C LEU A 253 -8.07 -32.86 -11.87
N ASP A 254 -6.88 -33.35 -12.24
CA ASP A 254 -6.07 -34.10 -11.27
C ASP A 254 -5.66 -33.13 -10.15
N LYS A 255 -6.11 -33.40 -8.93
CA LYS A 255 -5.80 -32.60 -7.74
C LYS A 255 -4.29 -32.41 -7.55
N LYS A 256 -3.46 -33.37 -8.01
CA LYS A 256 -1.99 -33.28 -7.98
C LYS A 256 -1.41 -32.23 -8.93
N GLN A 257 -2.15 -31.86 -9.98
CA GLN A 257 -1.76 -30.80 -10.92
C GLN A 257 -2.31 -29.43 -10.51
N LEU A 258 -3.39 -29.39 -9.71
CA LEU A 258 -3.87 -28.16 -9.07
C LEU A 258 -3.00 -27.76 -7.87
N PHE A 259 -2.41 -28.74 -7.20
CA PHE A 259 -1.56 -28.58 -6.01
C PHE A 259 -0.30 -29.43 -6.15
N VAL A 260 0.74 -28.86 -6.74
CA VAL A 260 2.03 -29.55 -7.01
C VAL A 260 2.94 -29.51 -5.77
N VAL A 261 2.86 -28.45 -4.96
CA VAL A 261 3.65 -28.31 -3.73
C VAL A 261 2.90 -28.92 -2.55
N SER A 262 1.77 -28.35 -2.13
CA SER A 262 0.96 -28.89 -1.02
C SER A 262 -0.42 -28.21 -0.91
N ALA A 263 -1.47 -28.99 -1.15
CA ALA A 263 -2.85 -28.54 -0.92
C ALA A 263 -3.11 -28.18 0.56
N GLU A 264 -2.47 -28.88 1.49
CA GLU A 264 -2.61 -28.62 2.93
C GLU A 264 -2.01 -27.26 3.30
N ARG A 265 -0.74 -27.02 2.93
CA ARG A 265 -0.07 -25.73 3.20
C ARG A 265 -0.75 -24.59 2.47
N PHE A 266 -1.21 -24.79 1.23
CA PHE A 266 -1.98 -23.78 0.50
C PHE A 266 -3.20 -23.32 1.30
N ASN A 267 -4.02 -24.27 1.75
CA ASN A 267 -5.25 -23.96 2.49
C ASN A 267 -4.98 -23.41 3.89
N GLU A 268 -3.93 -23.91 4.56
CA GLU A 268 -3.46 -23.36 5.83
C GLU A 268 -3.10 -21.88 5.69
N PHE A 269 -2.24 -21.52 4.72
CA PHE A 269 -1.83 -20.14 4.51
C PHE A 269 -2.98 -19.26 4.02
N LYS A 270 -3.89 -19.79 3.18
CA LYS A 270 -5.12 -19.08 2.80
C LYS A 270 -5.95 -18.71 4.03
N ASN A 271 -6.12 -19.63 4.98
CA ASN A 271 -6.86 -19.36 6.22
C ASN A 271 -6.13 -18.37 7.13
N LYS A 272 -4.81 -18.52 7.31
CA LYS A 272 -4.00 -17.58 8.11
C LYS A 272 -3.93 -16.18 7.50
N ALA A 273 -4.04 -16.06 6.17
CA ALA A 273 -4.05 -14.77 5.49
C ALA A 273 -5.32 -13.96 5.77
N LYS A 274 -6.48 -14.60 6.01
CA LYS A 274 -7.77 -13.90 6.21
C LYS A 274 -7.72 -12.76 7.23
N PRO A 275 -7.31 -12.97 8.50
CA PRO A 275 -7.23 -11.87 9.48
C PRO A 275 -6.17 -10.82 9.10
N LEU A 276 -5.07 -11.22 8.46
CA LEU A 276 -4.01 -10.30 8.02
C LEU A 276 -4.48 -9.40 6.86
N ILE A 277 -5.32 -9.93 5.96
CA ILE A 277 -5.96 -9.15 4.88
C ILE A 277 -6.86 -8.08 5.47
N LEU A 278 -7.72 -8.44 6.44
CA LEU A 278 -8.62 -7.47 7.08
C LEU A 278 -7.84 -6.38 7.82
N GLN A 279 -6.77 -6.77 8.54
CA GLN A 279 -5.86 -5.82 9.17
C GLN A 279 -5.24 -4.85 8.15
N ALA A 280 -4.72 -5.37 7.03
CA ALA A 280 -4.11 -4.55 5.99
C ALA A 280 -5.12 -3.57 5.36
N LEU A 281 -6.35 -4.03 5.08
CA LEU A 281 -7.42 -3.18 4.54
C LEU A 281 -7.89 -2.11 5.52
N LEU A 282 -7.87 -2.39 6.83
CA LEU A 282 -8.24 -1.42 7.87
C LEU A 282 -7.16 -0.35 8.05
N VAL A 283 -5.89 -0.75 8.04
CA VAL A 283 -4.73 0.12 8.24
C VAL A 283 -4.44 1.00 7.01
N LYS A 284 -4.58 0.43 5.82
CA LYS A 284 -4.31 1.09 4.54
C LYS A 284 -5.55 1.02 3.65
N PRO A 285 -6.57 1.85 3.92
CA PRO A 285 -7.82 1.85 3.16
C PRO A 285 -7.58 2.15 1.68
N VAL A 286 -8.26 1.40 0.82
CA VAL A 286 -8.15 1.48 -0.65
C VAL A 286 -9.06 2.59 -1.16
N GLU A 287 -8.61 3.36 -2.14
CA GLU A 287 -9.37 4.49 -2.69
C GLU A 287 -9.86 5.48 -1.59
N GLY A 288 -9.13 5.55 -0.47
CA GLY A 288 -9.44 6.42 0.65
C GLY A 288 -10.63 5.99 1.53
N GLY A 289 -11.09 4.74 1.47
CA GLY A 289 -12.23 4.26 2.25
C GLY A 289 -12.09 2.85 2.83
N PHE A 290 -12.94 2.53 3.80
CA PHE A 290 -12.93 1.25 4.53
C PHE A 290 -13.81 0.17 3.88
N ASP A 291 -14.45 0.46 2.75
CA ASP A 291 -15.43 -0.43 2.11
C ASP A 291 -14.86 -1.79 1.71
N GLU A 292 -13.62 -1.85 1.21
CA GLU A 292 -13.01 -3.15 0.88
C GLU A 292 -12.82 -4.01 2.15
N CYS A 293 -12.51 -3.39 3.30
CA CYS A 293 -12.44 -4.09 4.57
C CYS A 293 -13.82 -4.61 4.99
N ILE A 294 -14.87 -3.78 4.88
CA ILE A 294 -16.27 -4.16 5.18
C ILE A 294 -16.71 -5.33 4.31
N GLU A 295 -16.58 -5.20 2.98
CA GLU A 295 -17.01 -6.22 2.02
C GLU A 295 -16.24 -7.54 2.22
N ARG A 296 -14.94 -7.46 2.53
CA ARG A 296 -14.11 -8.65 2.79
C ARG A 296 -14.41 -9.30 4.14
N ALA A 297 -14.59 -8.50 5.20
CA ALA A 297 -14.91 -9.00 6.52
C ALA A 297 -16.28 -9.68 6.50
N PHE A 298 -17.27 -9.07 5.84
CA PHE A 298 -18.58 -9.68 5.63
C PHE A 298 -18.47 -10.96 4.79
N ALA A 299 -17.69 -10.97 3.70
CA ALA A 299 -17.43 -12.18 2.92
C ALA A 299 -16.89 -13.33 3.78
N PHE A 300 -15.92 -13.08 4.65
CA PHE A 300 -15.39 -14.12 5.55
C PHE A 300 -16.39 -14.54 6.63
N HIS A 301 -17.14 -13.59 7.19
CA HIS A 301 -18.24 -13.86 8.11
C HIS A 301 -19.30 -14.78 7.49
N LEU A 302 -19.63 -14.60 6.20
CA LEU A 302 -20.61 -15.47 5.53
C LEU A 302 -20.19 -16.95 5.51
N LEU A 303 -18.88 -17.24 5.54
CA LEU A 303 -18.29 -18.58 5.56
C LEU A 303 -18.09 -19.12 6.99
N GLU A 304 -17.82 -18.22 7.93
CA GLU A 304 -17.45 -18.52 9.32
C GLU A 304 -18.18 -17.55 10.28
N PRO A 305 -19.51 -17.72 10.47
CA PRO A 305 -20.35 -16.75 11.18
C PRO A 305 -20.03 -16.56 12.67
N ASP A 306 -19.38 -17.55 13.28
CA ASP A 306 -19.03 -17.52 14.70
C ASP A 306 -17.58 -17.07 14.94
N ASN A 307 -16.88 -16.57 13.91
CA ASN A 307 -15.51 -16.10 14.04
C ASN A 307 -15.49 -14.63 14.51
N PRO A 308 -15.13 -14.34 15.78
CA PRO A 308 -15.19 -12.99 16.34
C PRO A 308 -14.20 -12.04 15.66
N THR A 309 -13.17 -12.55 14.99
CA THR A 309 -12.19 -11.71 14.28
C THR A 309 -12.84 -11.01 13.08
N TYR A 310 -13.72 -11.69 12.35
CA TYR A 310 -14.38 -11.11 11.18
C TYR A 310 -15.45 -10.11 11.59
N ILE A 311 -16.16 -10.40 12.69
CA ILE A 311 -17.11 -9.47 13.31
C ILE A 311 -16.38 -8.20 13.78
N TYR A 312 -15.26 -8.34 14.50
CA TYR A 312 -14.44 -7.20 14.94
C TYR A 312 -14.04 -6.29 13.77
N TYR A 313 -13.39 -6.83 12.74
CA TYR A 313 -12.93 -6.03 11.61
C TYR A 313 -14.08 -5.44 10.80
N LEU A 314 -15.22 -6.15 10.70
CA LEU A 314 -16.42 -5.63 10.07
C LEU A 314 -16.96 -4.42 10.83
N MET A 315 -17.17 -4.56 12.14
CA MET A 315 -17.63 -3.46 13.01
C MET A 315 -16.66 -2.29 12.97
N GLU A 316 -15.36 -2.54 13.11
CA GLU A 316 -14.35 -1.48 13.17
C GLU A 316 -14.24 -0.72 11.84
N ALA A 317 -14.35 -1.42 10.70
CA ALA A 317 -14.39 -0.77 9.39
C ALA A 317 -15.67 0.05 9.17
N ILE A 318 -16.84 -0.45 9.61
CA ILE A 318 -18.10 0.31 9.58
C ILE A 318 -17.98 1.57 10.45
N ARG A 319 -17.50 1.42 11.69
CA ARG A 319 -17.32 2.52 12.64
C ARG A 319 -16.40 3.59 12.06
N ARG A 320 -15.20 3.23 11.59
CA ARG A 320 -14.25 4.20 11.01
C ARG A 320 -14.81 4.92 9.79
N LYS A 321 -15.51 4.18 8.93
CA LYS A 321 -16.17 4.75 7.76
C LYS A 321 -17.24 5.76 8.15
N CYS A 322 -18.19 5.35 8.99
CA CYS A 322 -19.31 6.19 9.36
C CYS A 322 -18.88 7.31 10.32
N TYR A 323 -17.78 7.14 11.04
CA TYR A 323 -17.14 8.22 11.78
C TYR A 323 -16.52 9.28 10.87
N ALA A 324 -15.84 8.89 9.79
CA ALA A 324 -15.31 9.85 8.81
C ALA A 324 -16.44 10.50 7.97
N PHE A 325 -17.55 9.79 7.79
CA PHE A 325 -18.69 10.17 6.96
C PHE A 325 -20.00 9.83 7.67
N ASP A 326 -20.46 10.71 8.56
CA ASP A 326 -21.63 10.50 9.44
C ASP A 326 -22.90 10.13 8.67
N GLN A 327 -23.11 10.72 7.49
CA GLN A 327 -24.24 10.42 6.61
C GLN A 327 -24.26 8.97 6.08
N ARG A 328 -23.21 8.17 6.32
CA ARG A 328 -23.14 6.78 5.89
C ARG A 328 -23.89 5.82 6.81
N TRP A 329 -24.17 6.19 8.06
CA TRP A 329 -24.92 5.34 8.99
C TRP A 329 -26.25 4.86 8.40
N GLU A 330 -26.98 5.78 7.75
CA GLU A 330 -28.31 5.53 7.16
C GLU A 330 -28.28 4.94 5.74
N GLN A 331 -27.10 4.69 5.17
CA GLN A 331 -26.99 4.14 3.82
C GLN A 331 -27.12 2.61 3.82
N ASN A 332 -27.63 2.05 2.72
CA ASN A 332 -27.72 0.60 2.54
C ASN A 332 -26.35 -0.06 2.74
N PHE A 333 -26.32 -1.09 3.59
CA PHE A 333 -25.12 -1.85 3.90
C PHE A 333 -24.52 -2.45 2.61
N ILE A 334 -23.27 -2.08 2.30
CA ILE A 334 -22.50 -2.44 1.09
C ILE A 334 -23.08 -1.88 -0.22
N THR A 335 -24.39 -2.00 -0.50
CA THR A 335 -24.95 -1.69 -1.82
C THR A 335 -25.03 -0.21 -2.16
N TYR A 336 -24.92 0.70 -1.18
CA TYR A 336 -25.00 2.15 -1.41
C TYR A 336 -24.02 2.71 -2.48
N ARG A 337 -22.88 2.04 -2.68
CA ARG A 337 -21.83 2.46 -3.64
C ARG A 337 -21.94 1.79 -5.00
N TYR A 338 -22.90 0.89 -5.16
CA TYR A 338 -23.10 0.12 -6.39
C TYR A 338 -24.24 0.70 -7.21
N LEU A 339 -24.16 0.46 -8.51
CA LEU A 339 -25.11 0.95 -9.49
C LEU A 339 -25.82 -0.21 -10.18
N ASP A 340 -27.12 -0.06 -10.38
CA ASP A 340 -27.90 -0.92 -11.26
C ASP A 340 -27.81 -0.43 -12.72
N THR A 341 -28.17 -1.31 -13.65
CA THR A 341 -28.29 -1.01 -15.07
C THR A 341 -29.75 -0.89 -15.47
N THR A 342 -30.12 0.20 -16.13
CA THR A 342 -31.44 0.39 -16.74
C THR A 342 -31.33 0.91 -18.17
N THR A 343 -32.45 0.94 -18.90
CA THR A 343 -32.54 1.52 -20.24
C THR A 343 -33.54 2.68 -20.19
N ILE A 344 -33.09 3.88 -20.54
CA ILE A 344 -33.91 5.09 -20.63
C ILE A 344 -33.74 5.64 -22.05
N ASP A 345 -34.82 5.82 -22.79
CA ASP A 345 -34.81 6.30 -24.18
C ASP A 345 -33.91 5.47 -25.13
N ASN A 346 -33.94 4.14 -25.01
CA ASN A 346 -33.06 3.20 -25.72
C ASN A 346 -31.55 3.38 -25.42
N VAL A 347 -31.20 4.18 -24.42
CA VAL A 347 -29.83 4.35 -23.95
C VAL A 347 -29.64 3.62 -22.63
N ARG A 348 -28.65 2.74 -22.58
CA ARG A 348 -28.23 2.07 -21.35
C ARG A 348 -27.68 3.11 -20.37
N LYS A 349 -28.24 3.19 -19.17
CA LYS A 349 -27.80 4.08 -18.09
C LYS A 349 -27.53 3.29 -16.82
N LYS A 350 -26.60 3.80 -16.01
CA LYS A 350 -26.40 3.32 -14.64
C LYS A 350 -27.13 4.22 -13.67
N ILE A 351 -27.80 3.64 -12.69
CA ILE A 351 -28.52 4.35 -11.65
C ILE A 351 -28.13 3.80 -10.28
N PRO A 352 -28.25 4.57 -9.18
CA PRO A 352 -28.02 4.05 -7.83
C PRO A 352 -28.83 2.78 -7.56
N LEU A 353 -28.19 1.75 -7.01
CA LEU A 353 -28.85 0.50 -6.65
C LEU A 353 -29.77 0.74 -5.44
N LYS A 354 -31.08 0.53 -5.65
CA LYS A 354 -32.10 0.79 -4.60
C LYS A 354 -32.22 -0.36 -3.58
N ASN A 355 -32.12 -1.60 -4.05
CA ASN A 355 -32.32 -2.77 -3.20
C ASN A 355 -31.12 -2.94 -2.25
N HIS A 356 -31.38 -3.40 -1.03
CA HIS A 356 -30.33 -3.74 -0.09
C HIS A 356 -29.78 -5.15 -0.36
N LEU A 357 -28.58 -5.44 0.15
CA LEU A 357 -27.84 -6.67 -0.14
C LEU A 357 -28.61 -7.96 0.20
N LEU A 358 -29.41 -7.90 1.27
CA LEU A 358 -30.16 -9.04 1.80
C LEU A 358 -31.52 -9.26 1.12
N GLU A 359 -31.98 -8.31 0.30
CA GLU A 359 -33.17 -8.48 -0.55
C GLU A 359 -32.79 -9.05 -1.91
N LYS A 360 -31.74 -8.50 -2.53
CA LYS A 360 -31.26 -8.94 -3.84
C LYS A 360 -29.77 -9.21 -3.79
N PHE A 361 -29.43 -10.48 -3.59
CA PHE A 361 -28.05 -10.92 -3.55
C PHE A 361 -27.38 -10.83 -4.93
N ASP A 362 -26.22 -10.20 -4.97
CA ASP A 362 -25.33 -10.24 -6.12
C ASP A 362 -23.90 -10.48 -5.64
N ALA A 363 -23.37 -11.64 -6.01
CA ALA A 363 -22.02 -12.06 -5.62
C ALA A 363 -20.92 -11.14 -6.15
N ARG A 364 -21.19 -10.27 -7.14
CA ARG A 364 -20.22 -9.27 -7.62
C ARG A 364 -19.93 -8.18 -6.59
N PHE A 365 -20.87 -7.92 -5.68
CA PHE A 365 -20.74 -6.88 -4.66
C PHE A 365 -20.01 -7.37 -3.41
N ILE A 366 -20.01 -8.69 -3.19
CA ILE A 366 -19.31 -9.32 -2.08
C ILE A 366 -18.00 -9.88 -2.59
N ALA A 367 -16.90 -9.64 -1.86
CA ALA A 367 -15.56 -10.11 -2.23
C ALA A 367 -15.39 -11.63 -2.00
N LEU A 368 -16.30 -12.44 -2.54
CA LEU A 368 -16.30 -13.90 -2.50
C LEU A 368 -15.98 -14.46 -3.90
N ASN A 369 -15.08 -15.43 -3.94
CA ASN A 369 -14.87 -16.20 -5.17
C ASN A 369 -16.02 -17.23 -5.35
N PRO A 370 -16.27 -17.70 -6.59
CA PRO A 370 -17.39 -18.61 -6.89
C PRO A 370 -17.36 -19.95 -6.15
N THR A 371 -16.17 -20.43 -5.74
CA THR A 371 -16.04 -21.66 -4.96
C THR A 371 -16.53 -21.44 -3.54
N ASP A 372 -16.10 -20.35 -2.90
CA ASP A 372 -16.50 -20.00 -1.55
C ASP A 372 -17.99 -19.62 -1.46
N LEU A 373 -18.55 -19.01 -2.51
CA LEU A 373 -19.98 -18.68 -2.59
C LEU A 373 -20.89 -19.91 -2.38
N LYS A 374 -20.48 -21.10 -2.86
CA LYS A 374 -21.26 -22.33 -2.69
C LYS A 374 -21.24 -22.86 -1.25
N ASN A 375 -20.33 -22.36 -0.43
CA ASN A 375 -20.05 -22.84 0.92
C ASN A 375 -20.47 -21.85 2.01
N ILE A 376 -21.29 -20.84 1.67
CA ILE A 376 -21.80 -19.89 2.67
C ILE A 376 -22.64 -20.64 3.72
N LYS A 377 -22.40 -20.33 5.00
CA LYS A 377 -23.11 -20.94 6.15
C LYS A 377 -24.26 -20.09 6.67
N THR A 378 -24.51 -18.96 6.02
CA THR A 378 -25.33 -17.85 6.53
C THR A 378 -26.51 -17.55 5.62
N GLN A 379 -27.05 -18.58 4.96
CA GLN A 379 -28.19 -18.46 4.04
C GLN A 379 -29.42 -17.83 4.72
N PHE A 380 -29.54 -17.96 6.05
CA PHE A 380 -30.58 -17.37 6.87
C PHE A 380 -30.71 -15.84 6.74
N TYR A 381 -29.65 -15.11 6.35
CA TYR A 381 -29.74 -13.66 6.12
C TYR A 381 -30.70 -13.27 4.97
N TRP A 382 -30.96 -14.18 4.05
CA TRP A 382 -31.90 -13.98 2.93
C TRP A 382 -33.28 -14.59 3.19
N GLU A 383 -33.44 -15.31 4.30
CA GLU A 383 -34.73 -15.83 4.76
C GLU A 383 -35.41 -14.83 5.71
N GLN A 384 -34.61 -14.25 6.60
CA GLN A 384 -35.01 -13.18 7.50
C GLN A 384 -33.96 -12.07 7.39
N VAL A 385 -34.38 -10.85 7.07
CA VAL A 385 -33.49 -9.70 6.90
C VAL A 385 -33.27 -9.02 8.26
N PRO A 386 -32.12 -9.23 8.95
CA PRO A 386 -31.89 -8.61 10.25
C PRO A 386 -31.43 -7.15 10.19
N PHE A 387 -30.92 -6.69 9.04
CA PHE A 387 -30.41 -5.34 8.88
C PHE A 387 -30.49 -4.87 7.42
N ILE A 388 -30.61 -3.55 7.24
CA ILE A 388 -30.65 -2.91 5.92
C ILE A 388 -29.52 -1.88 5.82
N THR A 389 -29.39 -1.03 6.84
CA THR A 389 -28.44 0.08 6.86
C THR A 389 -27.11 -0.28 7.53
N TYR A 390 -26.13 0.62 7.47
CA TYR A 390 -24.91 0.47 8.27
C TYR A 390 -25.18 0.55 9.77
N ALA A 391 -26.12 1.36 10.22
CA ALA A 391 -26.54 1.44 11.62
C ALA A 391 -27.12 0.10 12.11
N ASP A 392 -28.09 -0.45 11.37
CA ASP A 392 -28.70 -1.74 11.70
C ASP A 392 -27.65 -2.87 11.75
N ALA A 393 -26.78 -2.92 10.72
CA ALA A 393 -25.74 -3.94 10.64
C ALA A 393 -24.76 -3.83 11.83
N PHE A 394 -24.36 -2.61 12.18
CA PHE A 394 -23.44 -2.38 13.28
C PHE A 394 -24.00 -2.85 14.63
N VAL A 395 -25.27 -2.55 14.91
CA VAL A 395 -25.97 -3.04 16.12
C VAL A 395 -26.10 -4.56 16.10
N TYR A 396 -26.56 -5.14 14.99
CA TYR A 396 -26.70 -6.59 14.85
C TYR A 396 -25.37 -7.32 15.10
N PHE A 397 -24.27 -6.83 14.53
CA PHE A 397 -22.96 -7.46 14.72
C PHE A 397 -22.39 -7.24 16.12
N TYR A 398 -22.74 -6.16 16.80
CA TYR A 398 -22.42 -5.98 18.22
C TYR A 398 -23.16 -6.99 19.10
N GLU A 399 -24.47 -7.17 18.91
CA GLU A 399 -25.26 -8.18 19.62
C GLU A 399 -24.68 -9.59 19.39
N LYS A 400 -24.35 -9.91 18.14
CA LYS A 400 -23.68 -11.17 17.79
C LYS A 400 -22.33 -11.33 18.49
N ALA A 401 -21.54 -10.26 18.60
CA ALA A 401 -20.28 -10.27 19.31
C ALA A 401 -20.46 -10.55 20.82
N LEU A 402 -21.52 -10.00 21.42
CA LEU A 402 -21.87 -10.25 22.82
C LEU A 402 -22.31 -11.71 23.05
N GLU A 403 -23.12 -12.27 22.14
CA GLU A 403 -23.53 -13.68 22.19
C GLU A 403 -22.34 -14.65 22.18
N LEU A 404 -21.33 -14.36 21.36
CA LEU A 404 -20.12 -15.18 21.26
C LEU A 404 -19.19 -15.02 22.47
N ASN A 405 -19.36 -13.94 23.27
CA ASN A 405 -18.57 -13.58 24.44
C ASN A 405 -17.04 -13.70 24.23
N ASN A 406 -16.56 -13.33 23.04
CA ASN A 406 -15.15 -13.49 22.65
C ASN A 406 -14.64 -12.35 21.75
N CYS A 407 -15.25 -11.16 21.83
CA CYS A 407 -14.80 -9.97 21.11
C CYS A 407 -14.79 -8.73 22.03
N ASN A 408 -13.81 -8.65 22.93
CA ASN A 408 -13.69 -7.49 23.83
C ASN A 408 -13.51 -6.18 23.05
N GLU A 409 -12.75 -6.22 21.95
CA GLU A 409 -12.55 -5.04 21.10
C GLU A 409 -13.83 -4.57 20.40
N CYS A 410 -14.82 -5.44 20.21
CA CYS A 410 -16.13 -5.02 19.70
C CYS A 410 -16.85 -4.07 20.67
N ILE A 411 -16.61 -4.20 21.99
CA ILE A 411 -17.17 -3.29 23.02
C ILE A 411 -16.56 -1.89 22.87
N LEU A 412 -15.25 -1.80 22.68
CA LEU A 412 -14.59 -0.50 22.42
C LEU A 412 -15.06 0.09 21.09
N THR A 413 -15.11 -0.69 20.02
CA THR A 413 -15.63 -0.25 18.73
C THR A 413 -17.06 0.29 18.88
N TYR A 414 -17.91 -0.38 19.66
CA TYR A 414 -19.27 0.08 19.95
C TYR A 414 -19.27 1.38 20.77
N ALA A 415 -18.48 1.46 21.85
CA ALA A 415 -18.33 2.68 22.65
C ALA A 415 -17.92 3.88 21.80
N LEU A 416 -16.92 3.72 20.93
CA LEU A 416 -16.41 4.79 20.07
C LEU A 416 -17.37 5.22 18.94
N SER A 417 -18.46 4.49 18.72
CA SER A 417 -19.54 4.94 17.83
C SER A 417 -20.36 6.08 18.45
N PHE A 418 -20.39 6.18 19.79
CA PHE A 418 -21.03 7.24 20.55
C PHE A 418 -20.08 8.41 20.86
N TYR A 419 -19.24 8.80 19.89
CA TYR A 419 -18.31 9.92 20.04
C TYR A 419 -19.00 11.27 20.36
N TYR A 420 -20.30 11.38 20.07
CA TYR A 420 -21.15 12.53 20.33
C TYR A 420 -21.97 12.44 21.63
N ASP A 421 -22.08 11.26 22.25
CA ASP A 421 -22.84 11.04 23.49
C ASP A 421 -21.95 10.40 24.55
N LYS A 422 -21.35 11.26 25.38
CA LYS A 422 -20.45 10.86 26.46
C LYS A 422 -21.11 9.92 27.47
N ALA A 423 -22.41 10.10 27.76
CA ALA A 423 -23.09 9.30 28.78
C ALA A 423 -23.21 7.84 28.33
N ILE A 424 -23.62 7.60 27.08
CA ILE A 424 -23.72 6.24 26.54
C ILE A 424 -22.32 5.64 26.33
N ARG A 425 -21.39 6.42 25.75
CA ARG A 425 -20.00 6.00 25.53
C ARG A 425 -19.35 5.50 26.81
N ASP A 426 -19.47 6.25 27.90
CA ASP A 426 -18.76 5.97 29.16
C ASP A 426 -19.28 4.70 29.86
N VAL A 427 -20.56 4.33 29.66
CA VAL A 427 -21.08 3.03 30.11
C VAL A 427 -20.33 1.88 29.43
N HIS A 428 -20.19 1.93 28.10
CA HIS A 428 -19.49 0.89 27.35
C HIS A 428 -17.96 0.92 27.55
N LEU A 429 -17.35 2.09 27.76
CA LEU A 429 -15.94 2.16 28.15
C LEU A 429 -15.70 1.48 29.51
N THR A 430 -16.57 1.71 30.48
CA THR A 430 -16.50 1.05 31.79
C THR A 430 -16.64 -0.47 31.64
N GLU A 431 -17.57 -0.92 30.81
CA GLU A 431 -17.70 -2.35 30.49
C GLU A 431 -16.42 -2.89 29.85
N TYR A 432 -15.87 -2.22 28.83
CA TYR A 432 -14.63 -2.62 28.17
C TYR A 432 -13.46 -2.71 29.16
N LEU A 433 -13.29 -1.72 30.04
CA LEU A 433 -12.24 -1.69 31.06
C LEU A 433 -12.41 -2.78 32.13
N SER A 434 -13.60 -3.33 32.30
CA SER A 434 -13.84 -4.48 33.19
C SER A 434 -13.41 -5.82 32.59
N ARG A 435 -13.12 -5.88 31.28
CA ARG A 435 -12.70 -7.10 30.58
C ARG A 435 -11.19 -7.33 30.71
N GLU A 436 -10.79 -8.59 30.73
CA GLU A 436 -9.39 -8.99 30.60
C GLU A 436 -8.93 -8.97 29.13
N ASN A 437 -7.62 -8.92 28.88
CA ASN A 437 -7.02 -9.03 27.53
C ASN A 437 -7.49 -7.97 26.51
N ILE A 438 -7.70 -6.74 26.97
CA ILE A 438 -8.05 -5.58 26.13
C ILE A 438 -6.81 -4.93 25.50
N ARG A 439 -6.91 -4.48 24.24
CA ARG A 439 -5.80 -3.89 23.46
C ARG A 439 -5.58 -2.40 23.73
N HIS A 440 -6.64 -1.69 24.10
CA HIS A 440 -6.66 -0.22 24.19
C HIS A 440 -7.09 0.25 25.59
N GLY A 441 -6.74 -0.49 26.64
CA GLY A 441 -7.10 -0.18 28.03
C GLY A 441 -6.67 1.22 28.46
N ASP A 442 -5.39 1.57 28.28
CA ASP A 442 -4.86 2.91 28.61
C ASP A 442 -5.61 4.02 27.87
N PHE A 443 -5.97 3.76 26.61
CA PHE A 443 -6.72 4.72 25.81
C PHE A 443 -8.15 4.89 26.35
N ALA A 444 -8.85 3.79 26.60
CA ALA A 444 -10.21 3.81 27.14
C ALA A 444 -10.28 4.47 28.53
N GLN A 445 -9.29 4.18 29.40
CA GLN A 445 -9.19 4.78 30.74
C GLN A 445 -9.01 6.28 30.64
N SER A 446 -8.06 6.73 29.81
CA SER A 446 -7.81 8.15 29.60
C SER A 446 -9.09 8.84 29.12
N LEU A 447 -9.74 8.30 28.08
CA LEU A 447 -10.96 8.87 27.51
C LEU A 447 -12.14 8.96 28.49
N LEU A 448 -12.19 8.05 29.48
CA LEU A 448 -13.21 8.02 30.53
C LEU A 448 -12.95 9.11 31.59
N GLU A 449 -11.69 9.30 31.99
CA GLU A 449 -11.28 10.25 33.03
C GLU A 449 -11.25 11.71 32.53
N GLN A 450 -10.63 11.96 31.38
CA GLN A 450 -10.40 13.29 30.82
C GLN A 450 -10.08 13.22 29.31
N ASP A 451 -10.45 14.25 28.55
CA ASP A 451 -10.10 14.25 27.11
C ASP A 451 -8.57 14.32 26.93
N PHE A 452 -8.01 13.48 26.04
CA PHE A 452 -6.57 13.43 25.74
C PHE A 452 -5.96 14.80 25.43
N GLU A 453 -6.77 15.67 24.83
CA GLU A 453 -6.41 17.02 24.39
C GLU A 453 -5.92 17.90 25.53
N THR A 454 -6.30 17.64 26.79
CA THR A 454 -5.88 18.43 27.95
C THR A 454 -4.61 17.90 28.63
N THR A 455 -4.04 16.79 28.15
CA THR A 455 -2.95 16.07 28.83
C THR A 455 -1.57 16.24 28.17
N VAL A 456 -1.53 16.81 26.97
CA VAL A 456 -0.31 17.02 26.18
C VAL A 456 0.10 18.49 26.13
N SER A 457 1.39 18.76 25.98
CA SER A 457 1.88 20.14 25.83
C SER A 457 1.45 20.76 24.50
N ASN A 458 1.42 22.10 24.44
CA ASN A 458 1.17 22.85 23.20
C ASN A 458 2.34 22.79 22.18
N LYS A 459 3.36 21.97 22.43
CA LYS A 459 4.48 21.78 21.52
C LYS A 459 4.11 20.95 20.30
N LYS A 460 4.97 21.01 19.29
CA LYS A 460 4.80 20.32 18.00
C LYS A 460 5.97 19.38 17.72
N LEU A 461 5.70 18.28 17.02
CA LEU A 461 6.71 17.38 16.48
C LEU A 461 6.72 17.49 14.96
N ILE A 462 7.83 17.94 14.39
CA ILE A 462 8.05 17.99 12.94
C ILE A 462 8.85 16.74 12.53
N VAL A 463 8.17 15.80 11.90
CA VAL A 463 8.73 14.57 11.37
C VAL A 463 9.19 14.82 9.94
N ILE A 464 10.50 14.84 9.72
CA ILE A 464 11.09 15.03 8.40
C ILE A 464 11.15 13.67 7.69
N GLU A 465 10.42 13.52 6.60
CA GLU A 465 10.63 12.41 5.67
C GLU A 465 11.97 12.65 4.95
N ASN A 466 12.81 11.61 4.84
CA ASN A 466 14.19 11.69 4.34
C ASN A 466 14.33 12.69 3.17
N PRO A 467 15.04 13.84 3.36
CA PRO A 467 15.15 14.87 2.34
C PRO A 467 15.74 14.31 1.05
N ASN A 468 15.14 14.67 -0.09
CA ASN A 468 15.71 14.30 -1.38
C ASN A 468 16.54 15.46 -1.92
N LEU A 469 17.82 15.20 -2.17
CA LEU A 469 18.73 16.16 -2.79
C LEU A 469 18.91 15.78 -4.26
N PHE A 470 18.65 16.71 -5.16
CA PHE A 470 18.72 16.50 -6.60
C PHE A 470 19.70 17.46 -7.25
N ILE A 471 20.37 16.96 -8.28
CA ILE A 471 21.13 17.75 -9.24
C ILE A 471 20.37 17.70 -10.57
N LYS A 472 20.02 18.87 -11.09
CA LYS A 472 19.37 19.01 -12.40
C LYS A 472 20.44 19.25 -13.47
N GLU A 473 20.59 18.29 -14.38
CA GLU A 473 21.51 18.36 -15.52
C GLU A 473 20.71 18.48 -16.82
N GLY A 474 20.49 19.72 -17.28
CA GLY A 474 19.55 19.99 -18.36
C GLY A 474 18.10 19.69 -17.94
N ASN A 475 17.49 18.67 -18.55
CA ASN A 475 16.14 18.21 -18.20
C ASN A 475 16.13 17.01 -17.24
N ASP A 476 17.28 16.38 -17.00
CA ASP A 476 17.35 15.20 -16.15
C ASP A 476 17.44 15.62 -14.68
N LEU A 477 16.64 14.97 -13.85
CA LEU A 477 16.72 15.10 -12.40
C LEU A 477 17.48 13.90 -11.83
N VAL A 478 18.70 14.15 -11.35
CA VAL A 478 19.57 13.13 -10.77
C VAL A 478 19.45 13.19 -9.25
N LEU A 479 18.84 12.18 -8.64
CA LEU A 479 18.81 12.04 -7.18
C LEU A 479 20.21 11.73 -6.67
N VAL A 480 20.68 12.47 -5.67
CA VAL A 480 21.95 12.23 -4.99
C VAL A 480 21.80 11.12 -3.95
N GLN A 481 22.77 10.22 -3.89
CA GLN A 481 22.71 9.02 -3.06
C GLN A 481 22.51 9.36 -1.57
N ASN A 482 21.55 8.72 -0.93
CA ASN A 482 21.26 8.90 0.51
C ASN A 482 21.93 7.80 1.35
N ASN A 483 23.27 7.78 1.38
CA ASN A 483 24.06 6.84 2.21
C ASN A 483 24.27 7.39 3.64
N GLU A 484 24.72 6.55 4.58
CA GLU A 484 24.88 6.96 6.00
C GLU A 484 25.83 8.15 6.19
N HIS A 485 26.86 8.29 5.36
CA HIS A 485 27.77 9.45 5.40
C HIS A 485 27.04 10.74 5.03
N ASN A 486 26.28 10.72 3.93
CA ASN A 486 25.45 11.84 3.50
C ASN A 486 24.35 12.18 4.52
N LYS A 487 23.69 11.17 5.11
CA LYS A 487 22.68 11.36 6.17
C LYS A 487 23.26 12.05 7.40
N ALA A 488 24.48 11.71 7.80
CA ALA A 488 25.14 12.33 8.95
C ALA A 488 25.24 13.85 8.80
N TYR A 489 25.49 14.35 7.58
CA TYR A 489 25.54 15.79 7.31
C TYR A 489 24.18 16.49 7.49
N LEU A 490 23.06 15.82 7.18
CA LEU A 490 21.72 16.37 7.43
C LEU A 490 21.40 16.51 8.93
N LYS A 491 22.08 15.78 9.82
CA LYS A 491 21.87 15.92 11.27
C LYS A 491 22.35 17.26 11.81
N GLU A 492 23.30 17.91 11.15
CA GLU A 492 23.72 19.27 11.51
C GLU A 492 22.60 20.29 11.27
N ILE A 493 21.91 20.18 10.13
CA ILE A 493 20.73 20.99 9.80
C ILE A 493 19.63 20.76 10.84
N LEU A 494 19.39 19.50 11.22
CA LEU A 494 18.40 19.16 12.25
C LEU A 494 18.74 19.80 13.61
N THR A 495 20.01 19.81 13.98
CA THR A 495 20.49 20.43 15.23
C THR A 495 20.21 21.93 15.23
N GLU A 496 20.48 22.61 14.11
CA GLU A 496 20.22 24.05 14.00
C GLU A 496 18.73 24.39 13.92
N LEU A 497 17.91 23.55 13.28
CA LEU A 497 16.45 23.73 13.30
C LEU A 497 15.91 23.60 14.72
N ASN A 498 16.36 22.60 15.48
CA ASN A 498 15.96 22.40 16.87
C ASN A 498 16.42 23.52 17.81
N SER A 499 17.51 24.23 17.51
CA SER A 499 17.93 25.41 18.29
C SER A 499 17.20 26.70 17.88
N SER A 500 16.52 26.70 16.73
CA SER A 500 15.83 27.87 16.19
C SER A 500 14.36 27.98 16.61
N PHE A 501 13.79 26.94 17.22
CA PHE A 501 12.39 26.91 17.64
C PHE A 501 12.24 26.25 19.02
N ASP A 502 11.65 26.97 19.97
CA ASP A 502 11.38 26.46 21.32
C ASP A 502 10.04 25.67 21.43
N ASP A 503 9.13 25.92 20.49
CA ASP A 503 7.77 25.37 20.46
C ASP A 503 7.65 24.05 19.71
N ARG A 504 8.70 23.61 19.00
CA ARG A 504 8.67 22.40 18.19
C ARG A 504 10.00 21.66 18.18
N LYS A 505 9.92 20.34 18.01
CA LYS A 505 11.08 19.46 17.83
C LYS A 505 11.06 18.87 16.42
N PHE A 506 12.18 18.94 15.72
CA PHE A 506 12.40 18.29 14.44
C PHE A 506 13.09 16.94 14.66
N VAL A 507 12.59 15.90 13.99
CA VAL A 507 13.16 14.54 14.00
C VAL A 507 13.08 13.92 12.61
N PHE A 508 14.04 13.08 12.24
CA PHE A 508 13.89 12.28 11.03
C PHE A 508 12.98 11.07 11.28
N LEU A 509 12.14 10.75 10.31
CA LEU A 509 11.29 9.55 10.39
C LEU A 509 12.12 8.27 10.50
N GLU A 510 13.30 8.21 9.87
CA GLU A 510 14.22 7.08 9.97
C GLU A 510 14.82 6.92 11.39
N ASP A 511 15.05 8.01 12.11
CA ASP A 511 15.51 7.92 13.51
C ASP A 511 14.39 7.32 14.38
N ILE A 512 13.12 7.69 14.16
CA ILE A 512 11.96 7.04 14.80
C ILE A 512 11.91 5.55 14.45
N GLN A 513 12.19 5.16 13.20
CA GLN A 513 12.23 3.76 12.78
C GLN A 513 13.26 2.94 13.56
N LYS A 514 14.45 3.52 13.79
CA LYS A 514 15.56 2.88 14.53
C LYS A 514 15.26 2.80 16.02
N GLU A 515 14.64 3.83 16.61
CA GLU A 515 14.35 3.91 18.04
C GLU A 515 13.09 3.14 18.46
N ASN A 516 11.99 3.31 17.72
CA ASN A 516 10.69 2.75 18.04
C ASN A 516 9.89 2.45 16.77
N PHE A 517 10.07 1.23 16.26
CA PHE A 517 9.43 0.75 15.04
C PHE A 517 7.89 0.82 15.08
N LYS A 518 7.26 0.60 16.26
CA LYS A 518 5.80 0.75 16.41
C LYS A 518 5.37 2.18 16.13
N HIS A 519 6.10 3.17 16.65
CA HIS A 519 5.80 4.58 16.40
C HIS A 519 6.05 4.95 14.94
N TYR A 520 7.11 4.42 14.32
CA TYR A 520 7.33 4.59 12.88
C TYR A 520 6.14 4.12 12.05
N THR A 521 5.63 2.91 12.31
CA THR A 521 4.45 2.39 11.61
C THR A 521 3.21 3.27 11.87
N LEU A 522 2.97 3.70 13.11
CA LEU A 522 1.85 4.61 13.43
C LEU A 522 2.00 5.98 12.75
N MET A 523 3.21 6.52 12.65
CA MET A 523 3.49 7.78 11.93
C MET A 523 3.20 7.64 10.45
N LYS A 524 3.61 6.52 9.82
CA LYS A 524 3.26 6.20 8.42
C LYS A 524 1.75 6.05 8.23
N GLN A 525 1.06 5.42 9.18
CA GLN A 525 -0.40 5.30 9.15
C GLN A 525 -1.10 6.64 9.30
N LEU A 526 -0.62 7.49 10.21
CA LEU A 526 -1.11 8.85 10.41
C LEU A 526 -0.92 9.66 9.13
N TYR A 527 0.29 9.66 8.56
CA TYR A 527 0.58 10.27 7.27
C TYR A 527 -0.39 9.78 6.18
N ASN A 528 -0.64 8.48 6.08
CA ASN A 528 -1.53 7.93 5.05
C ASN A 528 -3.01 8.29 5.24
N GLN A 529 -3.45 8.76 6.43
CA GLN A 529 -4.81 9.26 6.65
C GLN A 529 -5.16 10.43 5.74
N LEU A 530 -4.16 11.06 5.12
CA LEU A 530 -4.36 12.11 4.14
C LEU A 530 -5.21 11.70 2.95
N SER A 531 -5.19 10.43 2.59
CA SER A 531 -5.98 9.94 1.45
C SER A 531 -7.49 10.09 1.68
N ILE A 532 -7.91 10.29 2.94
CA ILE A 532 -9.30 10.49 3.36
C ILE A 532 -9.69 12.00 3.30
N ARG A 533 -8.71 12.92 3.10
CA ARG A 533 -8.86 14.38 3.18
C ARG A 533 -9.89 15.03 2.28
N GLY A 534 -10.26 14.41 1.18
CA GLY A 534 -11.10 15.09 0.19
C GLY A 534 -12.52 15.36 0.69
N VAL A 535 -12.99 14.63 1.71
CA VAL A 535 -14.44 14.48 1.91
C VAL A 535 -14.84 14.16 3.37
N ALA A 536 -13.95 14.14 4.39
CA ALA A 536 -14.42 13.87 5.76
C ALA A 536 -15.49 14.92 6.16
N MET A 537 -16.75 14.48 6.31
CA MET A 537 -17.91 15.36 6.50
C MET A 537 -18.25 15.55 7.99
N ASN A 538 -17.70 14.70 8.86
CA ASN A 538 -17.91 14.82 10.30
C ASN A 538 -17.16 16.05 10.85
N LYS A 539 -17.90 17.04 11.33
CA LYS A 539 -17.34 18.28 11.90
C LYS A 539 -16.68 18.08 13.27
N ALA A 540 -17.00 17.00 13.97
CA ALA A 540 -16.40 16.64 15.26
C ALA A 540 -15.22 15.65 15.09
N TYR A 541 -14.60 15.62 13.91
CA TYR A 541 -13.59 14.63 13.57
C TYR A 541 -12.27 14.88 14.32
N LYS A 542 -12.02 14.00 15.28
CA LYS A 542 -10.78 13.79 16.04
C LYS A 542 -10.07 12.51 15.56
N ILE A 543 -8.76 12.60 15.31
CA ILE A 543 -7.96 11.49 14.75
C ILE A 543 -7.93 10.24 15.64
N HIS A 544 -7.97 10.40 16.96
CA HIS A 544 -7.86 9.30 17.92
C HIS A 544 -9.16 8.50 18.06
N TYR A 545 -10.30 9.06 17.68
CA TYR A 545 -11.53 8.29 17.50
C TYR A 545 -11.48 7.47 16.22
N LEU A 546 -10.78 7.91 15.16
CA LEU A 546 -10.60 7.06 13.99
C LEU A 546 -9.72 5.85 14.32
N GLU A 547 -8.55 6.08 14.93
CA GLU A 547 -7.60 5.03 15.31
C GLU A 547 -7.06 5.35 16.72
N PRO A 548 -7.48 4.59 17.76
CA PRO A 548 -7.09 4.81 19.15
C PRO A 548 -5.57 4.92 19.37
N ASN A 549 -4.77 4.16 18.61
CA ASN A 549 -3.32 4.20 18.74
C ASN A 549 -2.71 5.56 18.37
N PHE A 550 -3.39 6.42 17.61
CA PHE A 550 -2.86 7.75 17.32
C PHE A 550 -2.73 8.60 18.58
N ALA A 551 -3.63 8.49 19.57
CA ALA A 551 -3.45 9.22 20.83
C ALA A 551 -2.11 8.88 21.49
N SER A 552 -1.71 7.60 21.45
CA SER A 552 -0.48 7.14 22.12
C SER A 552 0.80 7.82 21.60
N ILE A 553 0.89 8.13 20.30
CA ILE A 553 2.06 8.84 19.75
C ILE A 553 2.09 10.32 20.15
N PHE A 554 0.95 11.00 20.25
CA PHE A 554 0.90 12.38 20.73
C PHE A 554 1.30 12.46 22.22
N SER A 555 0.78 11.55 23.04
CA SER A 555 1.13 11.47 24.46
C SER A 555 2.60 11.13 24.69
N TYR A 556 3.14 10.14 23.97
CA TYR A 556 4.55 9.74 24.13
C TYR A 556 5.53 10.87 23.81
N TYR A 557 5.29 11.60 22.71
CA TYR A 557 6.13 12.75 22.35
C TYR A 557 5.75 14.03 23.11
N ASN A 558 4.68 13.99 23.91
CA ASN A 558 4.11 15.11 24.65
C ASN A 558 3.85 16.34 23.75
N VAL A 559 3.15 16.13 22.64
CA VAL A 559 2.84 17.17 21.64
C VAL A 559 1.36 17.22 21.32
N SER A 560 0.90 18.40 20.94
CA SER A 560 -0.47 18.66 20.46
C SER A 560 -0.58 18.62 18.93
N GLU A 561 0.54 18.71 18.22
CA GLU A 561 0.61 18.63 16.76
C GLU A 561 1.77 17.75 16.32
N ILE A 562 1.51 16.87 15.35
CA ILE A 562 2.54 16.13 14.62
C ILE A 562 2.45 16.58 13.15
N ALA A 563 3.53 17.13 12.61
CA ALA A 563 3.58 17.56 11.22
C ALA A 563 4.65 16.81 10.43
N PHE A 564 4.35 16.37 9.21
CA PHE A 564 5.28 15.70 8.33
C PHE A 564 5.84 16.68 7.30
N LEU A 565 7.15 16.87 7.33
CA LEU A 565 7.88 17.76 6.44
C LEU A 565 8.57 16.95 5.35
N ARG A 566 8.23 17.22 4.09
CA ARG A 566 8.96 16.79 2.91
C ARG A 566 9.75 17.95 2.33
N LEU A 567 11.02 17.67 2.07
CA LEU A 567 11.96 18.63 1.52
C LEU A 567 12.65 18.03 0.30
N ASN A 568 12.54 18.74 -0.82
CA ASN A 568 13.36 18.46 -1.99
C ASN A 568 14.28 19.66 -2.24
N TYR A 569 15.58 19.41 -2.31
CA TYR A 569 16.58 20.41 -2.64
C TYR A 569 17.06 20.20 -4.07
N TYR A 570 17.24 21.27 -4.82
CA TYR A 570 17.66 21.24 -6.21
C TYR A 570 18.87 22.14 -6.42
N GLU A 571 19.93 21.62 -7.05
CA GLU A 571 21.01 22.41 -7.64
C GLU A 571 20.99 22.25 -9.17
N ILE A 572 21.07 23.35 -9.91
CA ILE A 572 21.02 23.35 -11.37
C ILE A 572 22.44 23.48 -11.93
N ARG A 573 22.95 22.44 -12.60
CA ARG A 573 24.29 22.43 -13.20
C ARG A 573 24.25 22.54 -14.72
N GLY A 574 25.38 22.98 -15.30
CA GLY A 574 25.60 22.94 -16.75
C GLY A 574 25.45 21.52 -17.32
N GLY A 575 24.83 21.40 -18.49
CA GLY A 575 24.28 20.14 -18.99
C GLY A 575 25.25 19.22 -19.73
N GLU A 576 26.19 18.60 -19.04
CA GLU A 576 26.88 17.42 -19.58
C GLU A 576 25.90 16.23 -19.60
N LYS A 577 25.69 15.60 -20.78
CA LYS A 577 24.70 14.54 -20.97
C LYS A 577 25.34 13.15 -21.11
N THR A 578 26.39 12.87 -20.35
CA THR A 578 27.11 11.59 -20.35
C THR A 578 26.62 10.68 -19.20
N VAL A 579 26.87 9.37 -19.28
CA VAL A 579 26.56 8.46 -18.15
C VAL A 579 27.47 8.76 -16.96
N GLU A 580 28.71 9.14 -17.26
CA GLU A 580 29.78 9.45 -16.31
C GLU A 580 29.43 10.69 -15.48
N SER A 581 28.91 11.74 -16.10
CA SER A 581 28.37 12.91 -15.41
C SER A 581 27.20 12.54 -14.48
N MET A 582 26.24 11.71 -14.93
CA MET A 582 25.13 11.27 -14.08
C MET A 582 25.61 10.44 -12.89
N LYS A 583 26.58 9.54 -13.10
CA LYS A 583 27.23 8.76 -12.03
C LYS A 583 27.90 9.68 -11.01
N HIS A 584 28.65 10.66 -11.49
CA HIS A 584 29.32 11.64 -10.64
C HIS A 584 28.32 12.47 -9.82
N SER A 585 27.25 12.95 -10.45
CA SER A 585 26.17 13.68 -9.77
C SER A 585 25.45 12.82 -8.74
N HIS A 586 25.11 11.57 -9.06
CA HIS A 586 24.51 10.64 -8.10
C HIS A 586 25.41 10.38 -6.87
N GLN A 587 26.73 10.27 -7.10
CA GLN A 587 27.73 10.00 -6.06
C GLN A 587 28.24 11.27 -5.34
N THR A 588 27.72 12.45 -5.67
CA THR A 588 28.15 13.71 -5.04
C THR A 588 27.84 13.67 -3.53
N ALA A 589 28.81 14.06 -2.70
CA ALA A 589 28.59 14.14 -1.26
C ALA A 589 27.61 15.29 -0.93
N TYR A 590 26.73 15.09 0.06
CA TYR A 590 25.79 16.12 0.52
C TYR A 590 26.54 17.36 1.01
N GLN A 591 27.68 17.17 1.67
CA GLN A 591 28.56 18.26 2.08
C GLN A 591 28.94 19.15 0.89
N LEU A 592 29.49 18.57 -0.19
CA LEU A 592 29.88 19.33 -1.38
C LEU A 592 28.70 20.05 -2.03
N LEU A 593 27.54 19.39 -2.09
CA LEU A 593 26.33 19.96 -2.68
C LEU A 593 25.76 21.14 -1.87
N LEU A 594 25.78 21.03 -0.54
CA LEU A 594 25.18 22.00 0.36
C LEU A 594 26.15 23.13 0.73
N GLU A 595 27.46 22.94 0.63
CA GLU A 595 28.46 24.01 0.81
C GLU A 595 28.74 24.79 -0.47
N SER A 596 28.28 24.27 -1.62
CA SER A 596 28.34 24.96 -2.91
C SER A 596 27.64 26.32 -2.82
N THR A 597 28.36 27.40 -3.10
CA THR A 597 27.82 28.75 -3.36
C THR A 597 27.58 28.99 -4.85
N GLU A 598 28.10 28.09 -5.68
CA GLU A 598 27.97 28.08 -7.13
C GLU A 598 26.59 27.55 -7.55
N ASN A 599 26.18 27.88 -8.77
CA ASN A 599 24.92 27.43 -9.37
C ASN A 599 23.62 27.98 -8.75
N GLN A 600 22.55 27.92 -9.54
CA GLN A 600 21.19 28.24 -9.08
C GLN A 600 20.65 27.07 -8.25
N LYS A 601 19.98 27.41 -7.15
CA LYS A 601 19.45 26.45 -6.19
C LYS A 601 18.01 26.77 -5.82
N SER A 602 17.21 25.75 -5.55
CA SER A 602 15.84 25.91 -5.04
C SER A 602 15.46 24.79 -4.07
N VAL A 603 14.38 25.02 -3.32
CA VAL A 603 13.79 24.06 -2.38
C VAL A 603 12.29 23.94 -2.65
N ASN A 604 11.78 22.72 -2.65
CA ASN A 604 10.35 22.46 -2.51
C ASN A 604 10.07 22.06 -1.07
N PHE A 605 8.99 22.61 -0.54
CA PHE A 605 8.57 22.45 0.84
C PHE A 605 7.12 21.98 0.85
N GLU A 606 6.88 20.79 1.39
CA GLU A 606 5.54 20.25 1.64
C GLU A 606 5.45 19.93 3.14
N LEU A 607 4.47 20.52 3.82
CA LEU A 607 4.21 20.28 5.23
C LEU A 607 2.79 19.82 5.44
N LEU A 608 2.69 18.85 6.33
CA LEU A 608 1.48 18.15 6.65
C LEU A 608 1.23 18.08 8.15
N GLY A 609 0.38 18.94 8.72
CA GLY A 609 0.08 18.89 10.15
C GLY A 609 -1.12 17.99 10.48
N PHE A 610 -1.05 17.35 11.64
CA PHE A 610 -2.15 16.73 12.35
C PHE A 610 -2.22 17.26 13.77
N ARG A 611 -3.34 17.85 14.15
CA ARG A 611 -3.59 18.40 15.47
C ARG A 611 -4.48 17.46 16.26
N LEU A 612 -4.13 17.24 17.53
CA LEU A 612 -4.93 16.44 18.44
C LEU A 612 -6.26 17.15 18.75
N ASN A 613 -6.22 18.49 18.86
CA ASN A 613 -7.36 19.36 19.11
C ASN A 613 -7.54 20.35 17.93
N SER A 614 -8.73 20.36 17.32
CA SER A 614 -9.12 21.34 16.31
C SER A 614 -10.64 21.41 16.21
N ASP A 615 -11.20 22.62 16.25
CA ASP A 615 -12.65 22.86 16.15
C ASP A 615 -13.21 22.68 14.72
N TYR A 616 -12.34 22.56 13.71
CA TYR A 616 -12.74 22.50 12.30
C TYR A 616 -12.21 21.25 11.59
N TYR A 617 -10.88 21.19 11.42
CA TYR A 617 -10.20 20.08 10.76
C TYR A 617 -8.92 19.78 11.51
N PRO A 618 -8.68 18.53 11.96
CA PRO A 618 -7.49 18.19 12.74
C PRO A 618 -6.26 18.05 11.85
N TYR A 619 -6.24 18.64 10.65
CA TYR A 619 -5.11 18.55 9.75
C TYR A 619 -4.94 19.82 8.92
N SER A 620 -3.72 20.03 8.46
CA SER A 620 -3.33 21.17 7.63
C SER A 620 -2.44 20.72 6.47
N TYR A 621 -2.50 21.42 5.35
CA TYR A 621 -1.65 21.17 4.19
C TYR A 621 -1.05 22.47 3.70
N TYR A 622 0.27 22.48 3.56
CA TYR A 622 0.99 23.64 3.06
C TYR A 622 2.05 23.18 2.08
N VAL A 623 2.03 23.76 0.87
CA VAL A 623 3.02 23.46 -0.16
C VAL A 623 3.51 24.77 -0.75
N ASN A 624 4.83 24.83 -0.96
CA ASN A 624 5.47 25.87 -1.71
C ASN A 624 6.64 25.26 -2.50
N GLU A 625 6.59 25.41 -3.81
CA GLU A 625 7.54 24.80 -4.75
C GLU A 625 8.44 25.88 -5.36
N ASP A 626 9.61 25.45 -5.84
CA ASP A 626 10.60 26.30 -6.52
C ASP A 626 11.05 27.52 -5.70
N ILE A 627 11.16 27.38 -4.37
CA ILE A 627 11.62 28.46 -3.49
C ILE A 627 13.09 28.74 -3.81
N PRO A 628 13.45 29.91 -4.38
CA PRO A 628 14.81 30.16 -4.80
C PRO A 628 15.72 30.42 -3.60
N ILE A 629 16.90 29.80 -3.60
CA ILE A 629 17.99 30.16 -2.67
C ILE A 629 18.75 31.34 -3.29
N LYS A 630 19.04 32.36 -2.47
CA LYS A 630 19.74 33.57 -2.92
C LYS A 630 21.10 33.24 -3.54
N ALA A 631 21.44 33.95 -4.62
CA ALA A 631 22.74 33.81 -5.27
C ALA A 631 23.89 34.00 -4.27
N LYS A 632 24.97 33.22 -4.44
CA LYS A 632 26.16 33.20 -3.58
C LYS A 632 25.94 32.78 -2.12
N THR A 633 24.72 32.39 -1.75
CA THR A 633 24.46 31.71 -0.46
C THR A 633 24.73 30.22 -0.66
N ASP A 634 25.40 29.60 0.30
CA ASP A 634 25.58 28.15 0.29
C ASP A 634 24.22 27.44 0.46
N GLY A 635 24.12 26.22 -0.06
CA GLY A 635 22.90 25.43 -0.03
C GLY A 635 22.37 25.15 1.38
N LYS A 636 23.26 24.88 2.36
CA LYS A 636 22.90 24.59 3.76
C LYS A 636 22.21 25.80 4.40
N SER A 637 22.87 26.96 4.39
CA SER A 637 22.33 28.21 4.93
C SER A 637 21.04 28.64 4.21
N GLY A 638 21.01 28.50 2.89
CA GLY A 638 19.84 28.80 2.07
C GLY A 638 18.64 27.93 2.42
N MET A 639 18.86 26.61 2.53
CA MET A 639 17.81 25.65 2.89
C MET A 639 17.30 25.88 4.31
N LEU A 640 18.19 26.12 5.28
CA LEU A 640 17.80 26.47 6.67
C LEU A 640 16.94 27.73 6.71
N SER A 641 17.35 28.79 6.00
CA SER A 641 16.60 30.04 5.90
C SER A 641 15.22 29.83 5.28
N ALA A 642 15.14 29.03 4.21
CA ALA A 642 13.88 28.68 3.57
C ALA A 642 12.96 27.90 4.53
N ILE A 643 13.45 26.85 5.18
CA ILE A 643 12.66 26.06 6.14
C ILE A 643 12.14 26.95 7.27
N LYS A 644 12.99 27.78 7.89
CA LYS A 644 12.59 28.68 8.98
C LYS A 644 11.47 29.62 8.53
N LYS A 645 11.61 30.21 7.34
CA LYS A 645 10.63 31.14 6.77
C LYS A 645 9.30 30.46 6.45
N GLU A 646 9.33 29.29 5.82
CA GLU A 646 8.12 28.56 5.44
C GLU A 646 7.39 27.98 6.65
N MET A 647 8.10 27.58 7.71
CA MET A 647 7.49 27.21 8.99
C MET A 647 6.72 28.37 9.61
N ILE A 648 7.31 29.58 9.62
CA ILE A 648 6.63 30.79 10.11
C ILE A 648 5.39 31.13 9.26
N ARG A 649 5.46 30.95 7.93
CA ARG A 649 4.31 31.15 7.03
C ARG A 649 3.20 30.13 7.27
N TYR A 650 3.56 28.87 7.44
CA TYR A 650 2.61 27.81 7.77
C TYR A 650 1.79 28.15 9.01
N GLU A 651 2.42 28.68 10.06
CA GLU A 651 1.72 29.13 11.27
C GLU A 651 0.72 30.26 11.00
N MET A 652 1.05 31.21 10.11
CA MET A 652 0.13 32.31 9.77
C MET A 652 -1.08 31.86 8.96
N VAL A 653 -0.95 30.76 8.20
CA VAL A 653 -2.01 30.25 7.32
C VAL A 653 -2.92 29.27 8.04
N THR A 654 -2.43 28.62 9.10
CA THR A 654 -3.12 27.49 9.77
C THR A 654 -3.62 27.80 11.17
N ASN A 655 -3.22 28.94 11.75
CA ASN A 655 -3.87 29.54 12.92
C ASN A 655 -4.82 30.63 12.44
#